data_AF-A0A3M7R0F1-F1
#
_entry.id   AF-A0A3M7R0F1-F1
#
_cell.length_a   1.000
_cell.length_b   1.000
_cell.length_c   1.000
_cell.angle_alpha   90.00
_cell.angle_beta   90.00
_cell.angle_gamma   90.00
#
_symmetry.space_group_name_H-M   'P 1'
#
loop_
_entity.id
_entity.type
_entity.pdbx_description
1 polymer ?
#
loop_
_entity_poly.entity_id
_entity_poly.type
_entity_poly.pdbx_seq_one_letter_code
_entity_poly.pdbx_strand_id
1 'polypeptide(L)'
;MDKSLLIFIFVATFVSAVTCECKAQYSSKRMICYFANWASGRPAPANMVPEDLDPCLCTHVLYSFVPMANNALNPTGQDLEYFKRMSVWKSKNPNIKVSLSVGGWNEGSNNFNSISSTDANRQQFCQSVIKYCREYNLDGIDIDWEYPQSYQKDSYTALIKKCNDMFVTESMSSGKSKLLLSAATAPDSGRMAALDLPKLANYFDFINPMTYDAHGSWDGNNAHHSPLLGNDGAAAALERYINAGFPPSKLNIGLAAYGRTQSASGQYTREPGILSYYEICKSKTNYVYDNNVKAPSATVNGQTCYYEDTVSVSDKVSWALNNEIGGAFIWDASLDDFSGQFCSEGKSPLITAAINKLSEADPIQSTTSTSSTTTTKCQYNPGEFCNGEKGIFEHPTDCSKYVMCGECGETIQTCPPGQMFNAEVFFCDAESSVDCSDKSTITSTEQSSTTSPLTICDGSEKIMAHPNDCAKYIICDGQNEIIESCAENEFFNPELMFCDAAEFVDCENGTVYQTTTYTTTPDTTTTTTMTSSSTTTLAPLEFCKQGSNDILSHPNDCSKYVECKDDSEIVHSCAPGEYFNPDLMFCDAAEFLTCENGTVQQKTISKTSYCNSQIGTIPHPTDCSKYIECRADQEIINQCAPGLLYNLEFEECDPDYSCPSSSLPECQAPSFKAHENNCTLFYECQDDEKYHLKECQYGLKFNEPRQACDWPQNVDCSSRK
;
A
#
# COMPACT_ATOMS: atom_id res chain seq x y z
N MET A 1 -71.38 30.90 0.51
CA MET A 1 -70.33 31.81 -0.03
C MET A 1 -69.03 31.49 0.70
N ASP A 2 -67.94 31.60 -0.04
CA ASP A 2 -66.76 30.74 -0.02
C ASP A 2 -65.90 30.67 1.26
N LYS A 3 -65.27 29.50 1.41
CA LYS A 3 -64.14 29.24 2.31
C LYS A 3 -62.85 29.71 1.61
N SER A 4 -62.20 30.76 2.09
CA SER A 4 -60.87 31.14 1.60
C SER A 4 -59.78 30.61 2.53
N LEU A 5 -59.05 29.65 1.97
CA LEU A 5 -57.84 29.00 2.44
C LEU A 5 -56.68 30.02 2.47
N LEU A 6 -56.10 30.26 3.66
CA LEU A 6 -54.84 31.00 3.81
C LEU A 6 -53.68 30.01 3.64
N ILE A 7 -53.02 30.08 2.48
CA ILE A 7 -51.77 29.37 2.20
C ILE A 7 -50.62 30.24 2.72
N PHE A 8 -49.96 29.80 3.78
CA PHE A 8 -48.65 30.32 4.19
C PHE A 8 -47.59 29.67 3.32
N ILE A 9 -46.95 30.45 2.44
CA ILE A 9 -45.78 30.02 1.67
C ILE A 9 -44.57 30.17 2.59
N PHE A 10 -44.07 29.04 3.11
CA PHE A 10 -42.72 28.96 3.68
C PHE A 10 -41.72 28.90 2.53
N VAL A 11 -40.97 29.98 2.32
CA VAL A 11 -39.78 29.97 1.47
C VAL A 11 -38.65 29.36 2.30
N ALA A 12 -38.42 28.06 2.14
CA ALA A 12 -37.22 27.42 2.65
C ALA A 12 -36.05 27.81 1.75
N THR A 13 -35.19 28.71 2.23
CA THR A 13 -33.87 28.93 1.64
C THR A 13 -33.02 27.71 1.95
N PHE A 14 -32.91 26.79 0.99
CA PHE A 14 -31.88 25.76 0.99
C PHE A 14 -30.51 26.45 0.87
N VAL A 15 -29.78 26.54 1.98
CA VAL A 15 -28.34 26.76 1.94
C VAL A 15 -27.74 25.39 1.65
N SER A 16 -27.47 25.11 0.37
CA SER A 16 -26.68 23.95 0.00
C SER A 16 -25.29 24.13 0.63
N ALA A 17 -24.98 23.37 1.68
CA ALA A 17 -23.61 23.20 2.10
C ALA A 17 -22.87 22.53 0.93
N VAL A 18 -22.14 23.34 0.17
CA VAL A 18 -21.22 22.85 -0.86
C VAL A 18 -20.08 22.19 -0.09
N THR A 19 -20.12 20.88 0.10
CA THR A 19 -18.92 20.13 0.45
C THR A 19 -17.94 20.36 -0.69
N CYS A 20 -16.80 20.98 -0.38
CA CYS A 20 -15.72 21.19 -1.34
C CYS A 20 -14.97 19.87 -1.51
N GLU A 21 -15.65 18.87 -2.07
CA GLU A 21 -15.01 17.64 -2.54
C GLU A 21 -14.13 18.00 -3.74
N CYS A 22 -12.90 17.48 -3.78
CA CYS A 22 -12.04 17.66 -4.94
C CYS A 22 -12.81 17.22 -6.19
N LYS A 23 -12.97 18.12 -7.17
CA LYS A 23 -13.41 17.68 -8.50
C LYS A 23 -12.35 16.75 -9.03
N ALA A 24 -12.68 15.46 -9.01
CA ALA A 24 -11.98 14.35 -9.61
C ALA A 24 -11.37 14.69 -10.98
N GLN A 25 -10.18 15.29 -11.01
CA GLN A 25 -9.26 15.20 -12.15
C GLN A 25 -8.39 13.96 -11.90
N TYR A 26 -9.03 12.79 -11.88
CA TYR A 26 -8.31 11.54 -11.72
C TYR A 26 -7.73 11.15 -13.07
N SER A 27 -6.47 11.53 -13.30
CA SER A 27 -5.63 10.78 -14.22
C SER A 27 -5.24 9.46 -13.55
N SER A 28 -5.18 8.38 -14.34
CA SER A 28 -4.58 7.11 -13.97
C SER A 28 -3.08 7.25 -13.67
N LYS A 29 -2.46 8.36 -14.07
CA LYS A 29 -1.04 8.65 -13.89
C LYS A 29 -0.75 9.36 -12.57
N ARG A 30 0.44 9.14 -12.03
CA ARG A 30 0.87 9.74 -10.76
C ARG A 30 1.36 11.18 -10.96
N MET A 31 0.90 12.08 -10.09
CA MET A 31 1.56 13.36 -9.82
C MET A 31 2.02 13.34 -8.36
N ILE A 32 3.32 13.23 -8.16
CA ILE A 32 3.94 13.06 -6.84
C ILE A 32 4.58 14.37 -6.41
N CYS A 33 4.24 14.85 -5.22
CA CYS A 33 4.75 16.10 -4.69
C CYS A 33 5.59 15.85 -3.45
N TYR A 34 6.88 16.15 -3.51
CA TYR A 34 7.72 16.18 -2.32
C TYR A 34 7.38 17.42 -1.48
N PHE A 35 7.12 17.20 -0.19
CA PHE A 35 6.87 18.24 0.81
C PHE A 35 8.09 18.35 1.71
N ALA A 36 8.88 19.42 1.58
CA ALA A 36 10.03 19.67 2.43
C ALA A 36 9.61 20.28 3.79
N ASN A 37 9.80 19.55 4.90
CA ASN A 37 9.39 19.99 6.24
C ASN A 37 10.09 21.30 6.69
N TRP A 38 11.33 21.51 6.25
CA TRP A 38 12.11 22.72 6.51
C TRP A 38 11.62 23.95 5.74
N ALA A 39 10.73 23.79 4.74
CA ALA A 39 10.13 24.92 4.04
C ALA A 39 9.35 25.85 4.98
N SER A 40 8.85 25.33 6.10
CA SER A 40 8.21 26.12 7.16
C SER A 40 9.14 27.18 7.79
N GLY A 41 10.47 26.98 7.71
CA GLY A 41 11.47 27.91 8.21
C GLY A 41 11.85 29.04 7.25
N ARG A 42 11.31 29.05 6.02
CA ARG A 42 11.60 30.13 5.06
C ARG A 42 10.96 31.46 5.49
N PRO A 43 11.47 32.61 5.04
CA PRO A 43 10.83 33.90 5.31
C PRO A 43 9.48 34.00 4.60
N ALA A 44 8.48 34.58 5.28
CA ALA A 44 7.22 34.92 4.64
C ALA A 44 7.42 35.81 3.40
N PRO A 45 6.61 35.63 2.33
CA PRO A 45 5.49 34.69 2.22
C PRO A 45 5.87 33.31 1.62
N ALA A 46 7.15 32.92 1.66
CA ALA A 46 7.64 31.67 1.07
C ALA A 46 7.73 30.49 2.06
N ASN A 47 7.28 30.68 3.31
CA ASN A 47 7.13 29.57 4.26
C ASN A 47 5.95 28.69 3.83
N MET A 48 6.15 27.36 3.86
CA MET A 48 5.08 26.40 3.55
C MET A 48 4.83 25.50 4.76
N VAL A 49 3.56 25.38 5.14
CA VAL A 49 3.03 24.40 6.10
C VAL A 49 2.01 23.50 5.39
N PRO A 50 1.52 22.40 6.00
CA PRO A 50 0.59 21.48 5.32
C PRO A 50 -0.63 22.17 4.67
N GLU A 51 -1.27 23.14 5.31
CA GLU A 51 -2.50 23.76 4.78
C GLU A 51 -2.25 24.65 3.55
N ASP A 52 -0.99 24.99 3.27
CA ASP A 52 -0.63 25.77 2.08
C ASP A 52 -0.59 24.90 0.80
N LEU A 53 -0.44 23.58 0.94
CA LEU A 53 -0.50 22.64 -0.18
C LEU A 53 -1.94 22.16 -0.38
N ASP A 54 -2.52 22.44 -1.54
CA ASP A 54 -3.85 21.96 -1.89
C ASP A 54 -3.84 20.44 -2.09
N PRO A 55 -4.57 19.66 -1.27
CA PRO A 55 -4.59 18.20 -1.34
C PRO A 55 -5.28 17.66 -2.60
N CYS A 56 -5.89 18.51 -3.42
CA CYS A 56 -6.47 18.12 -4.70
C CYS A 56 -5.44 18.16 -5.86
N LEU A 57 -4.25 18.75 -5.67
CA LEU A 57 -3.26 18.88 -6.75
C LEU A 57 -2.54 17.55 -7.03
N CYS A 58 -2.02 16.91 -5.99
CA CYS A 58 -1.13 15.77 -6.14
C CYS A 58 -1.89 14.47 -5.85
N THR A 59 -1.60 13.40 -6.59
CA THR A 59 -2.13 12.07 -6.27
C THR A 59 -1.36 11.46 -5.09
N HIS A 60 -0.07 11.78 -4.98
CA HIS A 60 0.79 11.38 -3.88
C HIS A 60 1.53 12.59 -3.31
N VAL A 61 1.67 12.64 -1.98
CA VAL A 61 2.55 13.58 -1.28
C VAL A 61 3.56 12.79 -0.47
N LEU A 62 4.84 13.12 -0.64
CA LEU A 62 5.95 12.50 0.07
C LEU A 62 6.53 13.48 1.09
N TYR A 63 6.39 13.17 2.38
CA TYR A 63 6.89 14.01 3.48
C TYR A 63 8.41 13.87 3.63
N SER A 64 9.17 14.92 3.30
CA SER A 64 10.63 14.93 3.33
C SER A 64 11.18 15.84 4.44
N PHE A 65 12.03 15.38 5.35
CA PHE A 65 12.39 13.98 5.61
C PHE A 65 12.17 13.65 7.08
N VAL A 66 11.79 12.39 7.33
CA VAL A 66 11.72 11.83 8.67
C VAL A 66 13.14 11.42 9.10
N PRO A 67 13.67 11.93 10.23
CA PRO A 67 14.98 11.52 10.73
C PRO A 67 15.01 10.03 11.09
N MET A 68 16.20 9.42 11.01
CA MET A 68 16.43 8.03 11.41
C MET A 68 17.43 7.94 12.56
N ALA A 69 17.21 7.02 13.48
CA ALA A 69 18.16 6.70 14.55
C ALA A 69 17.98 5.26 15.02
N ASN A 70 19.08 4.61 15.40
CA ASN A 70 19.05 3.25 15.97
C ASN A 70 18.29 2.24 15.09
N ASN A 71 18.47 2.30 13.77
CA ASN A 71 17.77 1.46 12.78
C ASN A 71 16.25 1.60 12.76
N ALA A 72 15.69 2.74 13.14
CA ALA A 72 14.26 3.02 13.11
C ALA A 72 13.98 4.48 12.69
N LEU A 73 12.73 4.75 12.32
CA LEU A 73 12.21 6.11 12.20
C LEU A 73 12.26 6.82 13.57
N ASN A 74 12.74 8.06 13.56
CA ASN A 74 12.89 8.91 14.74
C ASN A 74 12.31 10.32 14.49
N PRO A 75 10.98 10.42 14.27
CA PRO A 75 10.33 11.70 14.01
C PRO A 75 10.46 12.66 15.20
N THR A 76 10.65 13.94 14.90
CA THR A 76 10.59 15.03 15.87
C THR A 76 9.15 15.38 16.23
N GLY A 77 8.95 16.24 17.25
CA GLY A 77 7.62 16.74 17.59
C GLY A 77 6.92 17.48 16.43
N GLN A 78 7.68 18.20 15.61
CA GLN A 78 7.15 18.86 14.41
C GLN A 78 6.71 17.84 13.36
N ASP A 79 7.48 16.76 13.17
CA ASP A 79 7.11 15.72 12.21
C ASP A 79 5.79 15.05 12.61
N LEU A 80 5.64 14.69 13.88
CA LEU A 80 4.39 14.11 14.39
C LEU A 80 3.19 15.06 14.25
N GLU A 81 3.40 16.37 14.44
CA GLU A 81 2.37 17.38 14.20
C GLU A 81 1.96 17.43 12.72
N TYR A 82 2.92 17.40 11.80
CA TYR A 82 2.65 17.47 10.37
C TYR A 82 2.02 16.17 9.86
N PHE A 83 2.39 15.00 10.40
CA PHE A 83 1.72 13.73 10.07
C PHE A 83 0.22 13.80 10.37
N LYS A 84 -0.15 14.35 11.54
CA LYS A 84 -1.56 14.56 11.92
C LYS A 84 -2.27 15.53 10.97
N ARG A 85 -1.64 16.66 10.63
CA ARG A 85 -2.24 17.67 9.76
C ARG A 85 -2.43 17.17 8.33
N MET A 86 -1.48 16.39 7.82
CA MET A 86 -1.58 15.81 6.48
C MET A 86 -2.57 14.65 6.39
N SER A 87 -2.77 13.87 7.45
CA SER A 87 -3.76 12.78 7.44
C SER A 87 -5.20 13.30 7.25
N VAL A 88 -5.49 14.52 7.73
CA VAL A 88 -6.77 15.21 7.53
C VAL A 88 -7.05 15.48 6.05
N TRP A 89 -6.04 15.57 5.17
CA TRP A 89 -6.24 15.75 3.74
C TRP A 89 -7.10 14.64 3.12
N LYS A 90 -7.08 13.43 3.68
CA LYS A 90 -7.93 12.32 3.22
C LYS A 90 -9.42 12.58 3.37
N SER A 91 -9.83 13.49 4.28
CA SER A 91 -11.23 13.93 4.38
C SER A 91 -11.67 14.81 3.19
N LYS A 92 -10.72 15.52 2.56
CA LYS A 92 -10.96 16.39 1.40
C LYS A 92 -10.74 15.65 0.08
N ASN A 93 -9.72 14.79 0.04
CA ASN A 93 -9.38 13.94 -1.08
C ASN A 93 -9.16 12.50 -0.58
N PRO A 94 -10.19 11.65 -0.54
CA PRO A 94 -10.05 10.26 -0.07
C PRO A 94 -9.04 9.42 -0.87
N ASN A 95 -8.68 9.86 -2.08
CA ASN A 95 -7.76 9.17 -2.97
C ASN A 95 -6.30 9.63 -2.84
N ILE A 96 -6.03 10.72 -2.11
CA ILE A 96 -4.64 11.16 -1.89
C ILE A 96 -3.87 10.10 -1.10
N LYS A 97 -2.62 9.86 -1.53
CA LYS A 97 -1.67 9.02 -0.80
C LYS A 97 -0.63 9.91 -0.14
N VAL A 98 -0.44 9.78 1.17
CA VAL A 98 0.57 10.51 1.94
C VAL A 98 1.57 9.51 2.47
N SER A 99 2.81 9.55 1.98
CA SER A 99 3.88 8.65 2.42
C SER A 99 4.98 9.44 3.12
N LEU A 100 5.68 8.77 4.04
CA LEU A 100 6.90 9.31 4.65
C LEU A 100 8.06 9.17 3.68
N SER A 101 9.04 10.05 3.73
CA SER A 101 10.32 9.89 3.01
C SER A 101 11.48 9.96 4.01
N VAL A 102 12.48 9.11 3.85
CA VAL A 102 13.69 9.06 4.68
C VAL A 102 14.94 9.18 3.83
N GLY A 103 15.98 9.79 4.37
CA GLY A 103 17.25 9.95 3.67
C GLY A 103 17.48 11.39 3.20
N GLY A 104 17.79 11.51 1.92
CA GLY A 104 18.21 12.75 1.28
C GLY A 104 19.68 13.08 1.53
N TRP A 105 20.19 14.02 0.74
CA TRP A 105 21.60 14.44 0.71
C TRP A 105 22.26 14.64 2.08
N ASN A 106 21.55 15.28 3.04
CA ASN A 106 22.11 15.62 4.35
C ASN A 106 22.16 14.44 5.34
N GLU A 107 21.35 13.40 5.14
CA GLU A 107 21.39 12.17 5.95
C GLU A 107 22.65 11.36 5.63
N GLY A 108 23.07 11.38 4.35
CA GLY A 108 24.16 10.55 3.84
C GLY A 108 23.84 9.06 3.96
N SER A 109 24.88 8.24 4.15
CA SER A 109 24.75 6.77 4.09
C SER A 109 24.85 6.06 5.44
N ASN A 110 25.16 6.73 6.55
CA ASN A 110 25.52 6.04 7.80
C ASN A 110 24.38 5.21 8.38
N ASN A 111 23.18 5.80 8.49
CA ASN A 111 22.02 5.07 8.99
C ASN A 111 21.61 3.95 8.02
N PHE A 112 21.62 4.21 6.71
CA PHE A 112 21.32 3.17 5.71
C PHE A 112 22.32 2.00 5.72
N ASN A 113 23.61 2.27 5.94
CA ASN A 113 24.63 1.24 6.11
C ASN A 113 24.29 0.31 7.28
N SER A 114 23.87 0.88 8.41
CA SER A 114 23.47 0.10 9.58
C SER A 114 22.16 -0.65 9.34
N ILE A 115 21.13 0.04 8.85
CA ILE A 115 19.80 -0.52 8.58
C ILE A 115 19.87 -1.71 7.61
N SER A 116 20.63 -1.58 6.52
CA SER A 116 20.69 -2.62 5.48
C SER A 116 21.58 -3.82 5.83
N SER A 117 22.43 -3.72 6.87
CA SER A 117 23.51 -4.68 7.13
C SER A 117 23.06 -6.05 7.65
N THR A 118 21.99 -6.14 8.44
CA THR A 118 21.51 -7.40 9.04
C THR A 118 20.00 -7.53 8.92
N ASP A 119 19.48 -8.75 9.01
CA ASP A 119 18.03 -8.97 8.93
C ASP A 119 17.26 -8.32 10.07
N ALA A 120 17.80 -8.40 11.28
CA ALA A 120 17.25 -7.75 12.46
C ALA A 120 17.15 -6.22 12.30
N ASN A 121 18.19 -5.59 11.74
CA ASN A 121 18.17 -4.13 11.53
C ASN A 121 17.15 -3.73 10.45
N ARG A 122 17.07 -4.48 9.35
CA ARG A 122 16.06 -4.26 8.30
C ARG A 122 14.65 -4.41 8.87
N GLN A 123 14.41 -5.48 9.63
CA GLN A 123 13.13 -5.73 10.30
C GLN A 123 12.75 -4.59 11.22
N GLN A 124 13.66 -4.16 12.10
CA GLN A 124 13.42 -3.07 13.03
C GLN A 124 13.02 -1.78 12.31
N PHE A 125 13.72 -1.46 11.21
CA PHE A 125 13.39 -0.30 10.39
C PHE A 125 11.98 -0.42 9.80
N CYS A 126 11.68 -1.52 9.09
CA CYS A 126 10.38 -1.72 8.44
C CYS A 126 9.22 -1.79 9.47
N GLN A 127 9.44 -2.34 10.66
CA GLN A 127 8.47 -2.32 11.77
C GLN A 127 8.17 -0.89 12.24
N SER A 128 9.20 -0.05 12.36
CA SER A 128 8.99 1.36 12.75
C SER A 128 8.20 2.13 11.69
N VAL A 129 8.40 1.81 10.40
CA VAL A 129 7.60 2.38 9.30
C VAL A 129 6.13 1.98 9.45
N ILE A 130 5.84 0.68 9.63
CA ILE A 130 4.47 0.19 9.84
C ILE A 130 3.82 0.94 11.01
N LYS A 131 4.51 1.04 12.15
CA LYS A 131 4.00 1.73 13.34
C LYS A 131 3.53 3.14 13.01
N TYR A 132 4.41 3.99 12.47
CA TYR A 132 4.05 5.39 12.20
C TYR A 132 3.04 5.54 11.08
N CYS A 133 3.11 4.74 10.02
CA CYS A 133 2.12 4.82 8.96
C CYS A 133 0.71 4.44 9.45
N ARG A 134 0.60 3.40 10.28
CA ARG A 134 -0.71 2.99 10.81
C ARG A 134 -1.23 3.92 11.90
N GLU A 135 -0.37 4.42 12.79
CA GLU A 135 -0.73 5.36 13.86
C GLU A 135 -1.28 6.69 13.30
N TYR A 136 -0.71 7.19 12.19
CA TYR A 136 -1.06 8.49 11.62
C TYR A 136 -1.92 8.39 10.35
N ASN A 137 -2.44 7.21 10.00
CA ASN A 137 -3.21 6.98 8.77
C ASN A 137 -2.47 7.46 7.50
N LEU A 138 -1.21 7.08 7.36
CA LEU A 138 -0.35 7.34 6.19
C LEU A 138 -0.23 6.08 5.32
N ASP A 139 0.15 6.28 4.07
CA ASP A 139 0.01 5.28 3.01
C ASP A 139 1.30 4.53 2.68
N GLY A 140 2.47 4.95 3.16
CA GLY A 140 3.71 4.27 2.82
C GLY A 140 5.00 4.99 3.17
N ILE A 141 6.08 4.53 2.54
CA ILE A 141 7.45 5.01 2.73
C ILE A 141 8.17 5.16 1.38
N ASP A 142 8.97 6.22 1.28
CA ASP A 142 9.90 6.52 0.20
C ASP A 142 11.34 6.45 0.73
N ILE A 143 12.19 5.65 0.08
CA ILE A 143 13.58 5.44 0.47
C ILE A 143 14.50 6.29 -0.41
N ASP A 144 15.04 7.38 0.14
CA ASP A 144 15.95 8.30 -0.55
C ASP A 144 17.40 8.11 -0.07
N TRP A 145 17.97 6.93 -0.32
CA TRP A 145 19.38 6.68 -0.02
C TRP A 145 20.26 7.30 -1.11
N GLU A 146 20.98 8.37 -0.73
CA GLU A 146 21.92 9.09 -1.60
C GLU A 146 23.41 8.85 -1.25
N TYR A 147 24.11 7.84 -1.79
CA TYR A 147 23.60 6.76 -2.63
C TYR A 147 24.21 5.42 -2.20
N PRO A 148 23.47 4.29 -2.34
CA PRO A 148 24.07 2.98 -2.19
C PRO A 148 25.21 2.84 -3.19
N GLN A 149 26.29 2.22 -2.73
CA GLN A 149 27.45 1.91 -3.57
C GLN A 149 27.30 0.54 -4.20
N SER A 150 28.09 0.24 -5.24
CA SER A 150 28.01 -1.04 -5.96
C SER A 150 28.14 -2.28 -5.06
N TYR A 151 28.97 -2.22 -4.02
CA TYR A 151 29.14 -3.29 -3.03
C TYR A 151 27.94 -3.43 -2.06
N GLN A 152 26.99 -2.49 -2.09
CA GLN A 152 25.79 -2.46 -1.25
C GLN A 152 24.53 -2.87 -2.02
N LYS A 153 24.68 -3.31 -3.28
CA LYS A 153 23.57 -3.74 -4.14
C LYS A 153 22.69 -4.79 -3.48
N ASP A 154 23.30 -5.83 -2.91
CA ASP A 154 22.56 -6.92 -2.28
C ASP A 154 21.91 -6.49 -0.97
N SER A 155 22.60 -5.71 -0.14
CA SER A 155 22.05 -5.19 1.12
C SER A 155 20.91 -4.21 0.91
N TYR A 156 20.99 -3.37 -0.14
CA TYR A 156 19.89 -2.49 -0.52
C TYR A 156 18.68 -3.31 -0.99
N THR A 157 18.90 -4.27 -1.90
CA THR A 157 17.83 -5.15 -2.39
C THR A 157 17.18 -5.94 -1.26
N ALA A 158 17.96 -6.43 -0.29
CA ALA A 158 17.47 -7.13 0.88
C ALA A 158 16.62 -6.22 1.80
N LEU A 159 17.00 -4.95 1.98
CA LEU A 159 16.19 -3.97 2.71
C LEU A 159 14.83 -3.75 2.04
N ILE A 160 14.83 -3.49 0.74
CA ILE A 160 13.59 -3.25 -0.01
C ILE A 160 12.68 -4.48 0.01
N LYS A 161 13.25 -5.68 -0.21
CA LYS A 161 12.51 -6.93 -0.10
C LYS A 161 11.89 -7.10 1.30
N LYS A 162 12.69 -6.92 2.36
CA LYS A 162 12.21 -7.10 3.74
C LYS A 162 11.04 -6.18 4.06
N CYS A 163 11.11 -4.90 3.66
CA CYS A 163 9.99 -3.98 3.87
C CYS A 163 8.76 -4.39 3.06
N ASN A 164 8.92 -4.76 1.78
CA ASN A 164 7.80 -5.23 0.96
C ASN A 164 7.12 -6.47 1.57
N ASP A 165 7.89 -7.52 1.93
CA ASP A 165 7.36 -8.74 2.56
C ASP A 165 6.57 -8.38 3.83
N MET A 166 7.14 -7.53 4.69
CA MET A 166 6.50 -7.12 5.94
C MET A 166 5.22 -6.30 5.72
N PHE A 167 5.18 -5.43 4.72
CA PHE A 167 3.98 -4.66 4.39
C PHE A 167 2.87 -5.54 3.81
N VAL A 168 3.23 -6.57 3.04
CA VAL A 168 2.28 -7.59 2.56
C VAL A 168 1.71 -8.37 3.75
N THR A 169 2.55 -8.91 4.63
CA THR A 169 2.10 -9.63 5.84
C THR A 169 1.22 -8.77 6.74
N GLU A 170 1.60 -7.51 6.97
CA GLU A 170 0.81 -6.61 7.79
C GLU A 170 -0.54 -6.25 7.15
N SER A 171 -0.60 -6.11 5.82
CA SER A 171 -1.86 -5.85 5.13
C SER A 171 -2.85 -7.01 5.23
N MET A 172 -2.36 -8.25 5.13
CA MET A 172 -3.19 -9.44 5.25
C MET A 172 -3.71 -9.62 6.67
N SER A 173 -2.88 -9.37 7.68
CA SER A 173 -3.26 -9.52 9.10
C SER A 173 -4.16 -8.40 9.62
N SER A 174 -4.00 -7.17 9.12
CA SER A 174 -4.80 -6.03 9.57
C SER A 174 -6.08 -5.77 8.74
N GLY A 175 -6.21 -6.41 7.58
CA GLY A 175 -7.26 -6.10 6.60
C GLY A 175 -7.13 -4.72 5.93
N LYS A 176 -6.07 -3.97 6.23
CA LYS A 176 -5.80 -2.65 5.63
C LYS A 176 -5.02 -2.78 4.33
N SER A 177 -5.16 -1.79 3.44
CA SER A 177 -4.36 -1.74 2.21
C SER A 177 -2.86 -1.78 2.50
N LYS A 178 -2.10 -2.53 1.69
CA LYS A 178 -0.64 -2.61 1.74
C LYS A 178 -0.02 -1.21 1.72
N LEU A 179 0.93 -0.96 2.61
CA LEU A 179 1.73 0.26 2.57
C LEU A 179 2.53 0.33 1.27
N LEU A 180 2.55 1.51 0.66
CA LEU A 180 3.32 1.82 -0.53
C LEU A 180 4.81 1.84 -0.20
N LEU A 181 5.61 1.32 -1.12
CA LEU A 181 7.06 1.34 -1.06
C LEU A 181 7.59 1.98 -2.34
N SER A 182 8.23 3.14 -2.20
CA SER A 182 8.91 3.85 -3.28
C SER A 182 10.35 4.20 -2.93
N ALA A 183 11.08 4.74 -3.90
CA ALA A 183 12.41 5.29 -3.69
C ALA A 183 12.70 6.45 -4.64
N ALA A 184 13.40 7.47 -4.15
CA ALA A 184 14.15 8.38 -4.99
C ALA A 184 15.48 7.73 -5.38
N THR A 185 15.84 7.78 -6.66
CA THR A 185 17.01 7.07 -7.19
C THR A 185 17.87 7.95 -8.09
N ALA A 186 19.14 7.59 -8.25
CA ALA A 186 20.05 8.37 -9.07
C ALA A 186 19.69 8.33 -10.57
N PRO A 187 19.81 9.44 -11.31
CA PRO A 187 19.58 9.48 -12.76
C PRO A 187 20.81 8.99 -13.57
N ASP A 188 21.99 8.96 -12.96
CA ASP A 188 23.26 8.64 -13.64
C ASP A 188 23.58 7.14 -13.64
N SER A 189 24.22 6.68 -14.71
CA SER A 189 24.52 5.26 -14.92
C SER A 189 25.49 4.68 -13.88
N GLY A 190 26.37 5.50 -13.31
CA GLY A 190 27.37 5.05 -12.34
C GLY A 190 26.73 4.65 -11.01
N ARG A 191 25.85 5.51 -10.48
CA ARG A 191 25.10 5.23 -9.25
C ARG A 191 23.97 4.24 -9.46
N MET A 192 23.32 4.26 -10.62
CA MET A 192 22.33 3.25 -11.00
C MET A 192 22.91 1.82 -10.97
N ALA A 193 24.21 1.65 -11.20
CA ALA A 193 24.87 0.34 -11.14
C ALA A 193 24.83 -0.31 -9.74
N ALA A 194 24.54 0.45 -8.67
CA ALA A 194 24.32 -0.07 -7.33
C ALA A 194 22.92 -0.66 -7.11
N LEU A 195 22.01 -0.54 -8.08
CA LEU A 195 20.64 -1.01 -8.00
C LEU A 195 20.48 -2.33 -8.78
N ASP A 196 19.84 -3.33 -8.17
CA ASP A 196 19.41 -4.56 -8.87
C ASP A 196 18.01 -4.34 -9.46
N LEU A 197 17.93 -3.53 -10.53
CA LEU A 197 16.67 -3.02 -11.07
C LEU A 197 15.63 -4.12 -11.39
N PRO A 198 15.99 -5.26 -12.01
CA PRO A 198 15.04 -6.34 -12.24
C PRO A 198 14.43 -6.91 -10.95
N LYS A 199 15.23 -7.08 -9.88
CA LYS A 199 14.69 -7.56 -8.59
C LYS A 199 13.87 -6.49 -7.89
N LEU A 200 14.38 -5.25 -7.87
CA LEU A 200 13.72 -4.12 -7.22
C LEU A 200 12.35 -3.81 -7.84
N ALA A 201 12.18 -4.05 -9.14
CA ALA A 201 10.90 -3.89 -9.84
C ALA A 201 9.76 -4.74 -9.27
N ASN A 202 10.08 -5.87 -8.61
CA ASN A 202 9.08 -6.73 -7.96
C ASN A 202 8.59 -6.17 -6.61
N TYR A 203 9.39 -5.34 -5.96
CA TYR A 203 9.13 -4.89 -4.59
C TYR A 203 8.61 -3.46 -4.52
N PHE A 204 9.12 -2.57 -5.38
CA PHE A 204 8.66 -1.19 -5.42
C PHE A 204 7.30 -1.09 -6.12
N ASP A 205 6.44 -0.22 -5.59
CA ASP A 205 5.22 0.21 -6.27
C ASP A 205 5.57 1.19 -7.41
N PHE A 206 6.52 2.11 -7.15
CA PHE A 206 7.14 2.98 -8.15
C PHE A 206 8.48 3.52 -7.65
N ILE A 207 9.28 4.10 -8.54
CA ILE A 207 10.50 4.84 -8.19
C ILE A 207 10.54 6.20 -8.89
N ASN A 208 11.31 7.12 -8.31
CA ASN A 208 11.47 8.51 -8.70
C ASN A 208 12.94 8.79 -9.06
N PRO A 209 13.42 8.42 -10.27
CA PRO A 209 14.76 8.81 -10.69
C PRO A 209 14.89 10.33 -10.73
N MET A 210 15.80 10.88 -9.94
CA MET A 210 16.02 12.32 -9.74
C MET A 210 16.61 12.97 -10.98
N THR A 211 15.82 13.13 -12.05
CA THR A 211 16.24 13.67 -13.36
C THR A 211 16.44 15.18 -13.37
N TYR A 212 17.11 15.68 -12.35
CA TYR A 212 17.59 17.05 -12.17
C TYR A 212 19.01 16.96 -11.57
N ASP A 213 19.65 18.11 -11.38
CA ASP A 213 21.03 18.19 -10.89
C ASP A 213 22.07 17.49 -11.77
N ALA A 214 21.80 17.43 -13.08
CA ALA A 214 22.78 17.00 -14.08
C ALA A 214 24.01 17.93 -14.11
N HIS A 215 23.79 19.23 -13.90
CA HIS A 215 24.79 20.29 -13.95
C HIS A 215 24.58 21.32 -12.85
N GLY A 216 25.63 22.02 -12.45
CA GLY A 216 25.55 23.05 -11.42
C GLY A 216 26.89 23.72 -11.15
N SER A 217 26.98 24.48 -10.07
CA SER A 217 28.20 25.23 -9.75
C SER A 217 29.44 24.36 -9.53
N TRP A 218 29.28 23.06 -9.26
CA TRP A 218 30.35 22.11 -8.97
C TRP A 218 31.12 21.62 -10.20
N ASP A 219 30.53 21.62 -11.40
CA ASP A 219 31.19 21.08 -12.60
C ASP A 219 31.74 22.18 -13.53
N GLY A 220 31.37 23.44 -13.28
CA GLY A 220 31.78 24.59 -14.09
C GLY A 220 31.18 24.63 -15.49
N ASN A 221 30.26 23.71 -15.81
CA ASN A 221 29.62 23.63 -17.11
C ASN A 221 28.41 24.57 -17.14
N ASN A 222 28.35 25.41 -18.17
CA ASN A 222 27.19 26.26 -18.45
C ASN A 222 26.11 25.45 -19.18
N ALA A 223 25.59 24.41 -18.52
CA ALA A 223 24.60 23.49 -19.07
C ALA A 223 23.38 23.39 -18.15
N HIS A 224 22.27 22.95 -18.72
CA HIS A 224 20.99 22.93 -18.02
C HIS A 224 20.94 21.81 -16.98
N HIS A 225 20.54 22.10 -15.72
CA HIS A 225 20.59 21.09 -14.66
C HIS A 225 19.48 20.01 -14.75
N SER A 226 18.37 20.30 -15.43
CA SER A 226 17.27 19.33 -15.61
C SER A 226 16.77 19.30 -17.05
N PRO A 227 17.64 18.97 -18.03
CA PRO A 227 17.23 18.93 -19.43
C PRO A 227 16.32 17.71 -19.68
N LEU A 228 15.39 17.79 -20.63
CA LEU A 228 14.63 16.62 -21.07
C LEU A 228 15.48 15.75 -22.00
N LEU A 229 16.12 16.38 -23.00
CA LEU A 229 16.90 15.70 -24.03
C LEU A 229 18.41 15.88 -23.79
N GLY A 230 19.21 14.95 -24.32
CA GLY A 230 20.66 14.88 -24.08
C GLY A 230 21.03 13.60 -23.31
N ASN A 231 22.32 13.28 -23.25
CA ASN A 231 22.80 12.06 -22.57
C ASN A 231 22.55 12.10 -21.05
N ASP A 232 22.56 13.31 -20.49
CA ASP A 232 22.29 13.70 -19.11
C ASP A 232 20.83 14.12 -18.89
N GLY A 233 20.01 14.11 -19.95
CA GLY A 233 18.60 14.47 -19.87
C GLY A 233 17.72 13.40 -19.25
N ALA A 234 16.53 13.82 -18.82
CA ALA A 234 15.52 12.97 -18.20
C ALA A 234 15.13 11.79 -19.10
N ALA A 235 15.01 11.99 -20.41
CA ALA A 235 14.68 10.94 -21.37
C ALA A 235 15.73 9.81 -21.34
N ALA A 236 17.01 10.16 -21.51
CA ALA A 236 18.09 9.20 -21.51
C ALA A 236 18.24 8.50 -20.14
N ALA A 237 17.96 9.19 -19.03
CA ALA A 237 17.96 8.59 -17.71
C ALA A 237 16.88 7.50 -17.57
N LEU A 238 15.63 7.80 -17.92
CA LEU A 238 14.55 6.83 -17.82
C LEU A 238 14.71 5.67 -18.81
N GLU A 239 15.20 5.93 -20.03
CA GLU A 239 15.57 4.88 -20.99
C GLU A 239 16.61 3.91 -20.43
N ARG A 240 17.58 4.38 -19.62
CA ARG A 240 18.55 3.49 -18.96
C ARG A 240 17.88 2.54 -17.96
N TYR A 241 16.90 3.02 -17.19
CA TYR A 241 16.13 2.17 -16.27
C TYR A 241 15.32 1.12 -17.03
N ILE A 242 14.65 1.53 -18.11
CA ILE A 242 13.85 0.64 -18.96
C ILE A 242 14.73 -0.43 -19.61
N ASN A 243 15.86 -0.04 -20.21
CA ASN A 243 16.82 -0.96 -20.83
C ASN A 243 17.47 -1.91 -19.81
N ALA A 244 17.50 -1.53 -18.53
CA ALA A 244 17.96 -2.37 -17.43
C ALA A 244 16.86 -3.28 -16.84
N GLY A 245 15.65 -3.28 -17.42
CA GLY A 245 14.55 -4.16 -17.04
C GLY A 245 13.57 -3.58 -16.01
N PHE A 246 13.62 -2.27 -15.73
CA PHE A 246 12.64 -1.64 -14.84
C PHE A 246 11.38 -1.22 -15.60
N PRO A 247 10.15 -1.55 -15.14
CA PRO A 247 8.91 -1.26 -15.88
C PRO A 247 8.67 0.26 -16.06
N PRO A 248 8.39 0.75 -17.28
CA PRO A 248 8.07 2.16 -17.54
C PRO A 248 6.89 2.67 -16.68
N SER A 249 5.87 1.83 -16.49
CA SER A 249 4.67 2.15 -15.70
C SER A 249 4.94 2.34 -14.20
N LYS A 250 6.13 1.94 -13.71
CA LYS A 250 6.60 2.16 -12.33
C LYS A 250 7.63 3.28 -12.21
N LEU A 251 8.01 3.92 -13.32
CA LEU A 251 8.87 5.10 -13.32
C LEU A 251 8.05 6.38 -13.26
N ASN A 252 8.59 7.43 -12.63
CA ASN A 252 8.07 8.78 -12.69
C ASN A 252 9.18 9.74 -13.15
N ILE A 253 8.85 10.67 -14.05
CA ILE A 253 9.82 11.68 -14.51
C ILE A 253 9.97 12.81 -13.47
N GLY A 254 11.21 13.23 -13.21
CA GLY A 254 11.50 14.30 -12.24
C GLY A 254 11.37 15.70 -12.84
N LEU A 255 10.67 16.56 -12.08
CA LEU A 255 10.46 17.98 -12.34
C LEU A 255 11.15 18.79 -11.23
N ALA A 256 11.90 19.82 -11.60
CA ALA A 256 12.58 20.70 -10.67
C ALA A 256 11.83 22.03 -10.55
N ALA A 257 11.28 22.30 -9.36
CA ALA A 257 10.67 23.59 -9.03
C ALA A 257 11.71 24.66 -8.65
N TYR A 258 12.95 24.49 -9.10
CA TYR A 258 14.08 25.38 -8.84
C TYR A 258 14.97 25.43 -10.07
N GLY A 259 15.87 26.40 -10.08
CA GLY A 259 16.93 26.52 -11.06
C GLY A 259 18.30 26.59 -10.41
N ARG A 260 19.32 26.32 -11.23
CA ARG A 260 20.72 26.41 -10.85
C ARG A 260 21.42 27.60 -11.49
N THR A 261 22.23 28.27 -10.68
CA THR A 261 23.14 29.35 -11.07
C THR A 261 24.55 29.03 -10.58
N GLN A 262 25.55 29.82 -11.00
CA GLN A 262 26.92 29.63 -10.51
C GLN A 262 27.07 29.99 -9.04
N SER A 263 26.41 31.07 -8.58
CA SER A 263 26.51 31.50 -7.19
C SER A 263 25.39 32.43 -6.70
N ALA A 264 24.40 32.78 -7.54
CA ALA A 264 23.30 33.64 -7.12
C ALA A 264 22.50 32.94 -6.00
N SER A 265 22.15 33.70 -4.98
CA SER A 265 21.34 33.22 -3.86
C SER A 265 20.01 33.96 -3.82
N GLY A 266 18.95 33.22 -3.57
CA GLY A 266 17.61 33.73 -3.45
C GLY A 266 17.35 34.39 -2.09
N GLN A 267 16.41 35.34 -2.05
CA GLN A 267 15.98 35.98 -0.80
C GLN A 267 15.38 34.97 0.20
N TYR A 268 14.70 33.96 -0.33
CA TYR A 268 13.91 32.99 0.41
C TYR A 268 14.61 31.63 0.51
N THR A 269 15.18 31.12 -0.59
CA THR A 269 15.96 29.87 -0.54
C THR A 269 17.23 30.03 0.27
N ARG A 270 17.86 31.22 0.21
CA ARG A 270 19.09 31.57 0.94
C ARG A 270 20.25 30.58 0.73
N GLU A 271 20.25 29.90 -0.42
CA GLU A 271 21.26 28.94 -0.80
C GLU A 271 21.97 29.43 -2.07
N PRO A 272 23.28 29.69 -2.03
CA PRO A 272 24.04 30.09 -3.22
C PRO A 272 24.00 28.99 -4.29
N GLY A 273 23.64 29.37 -5.52
CA GLY A 273 23.55 28.46 -6.66
C GLY A 273 22.16 27.86 -6.86
N ILE A 274 21.20 28.07 -5.94
CA ILE A 274 19.81 27.57 -6.05
C ILE A 274 18.82 28.71 -5.93
N LEU A 275 17.90 28.79 -6.90
CA LEU A 275 16.78 29.71 -6.88
C LEU A 275 15.48 28.94 -7.05
N SER A 276 14.50 29.18 -6.19
CA SER A 276 13.14 28.66 -6.37
C SER A 276 12.51 29.20 -7.66
N TYR A 277 11.50 28.51 -8.18
CA TYR A 277 10.74 28.99 -9.33
C TYR A 277 10.16 30.39 -9.09
N TYR A 278 9.64 30.64 -7.89
CA TYR A 278 9.06 31.94 -7.52
C TYR A 278 10.10 33.07 -7.41
N GLU A 279 11.38 32.77 -7.15
CA GLU A 279 12.46 33.77 -7.21
C GLU A 279 12.89 34.08 -8.64
N ILE A 280 12.84 33.07 -9.50
CA ILE A 280 13.19 33.16 -10.91
C ILE A 280 12.11 33.94 -11.67
N CYS A 281 10.85 33.51 -11.59
CA CYS A 281 9.74 34.10 -12.35
C CYS A 281 9.58 35.60 -12.09
N LYS A 282 9.84 36.05 -10.85
CA LYS A 282 9.69 37.43 -10.41
C LYS A 282 10.70 38.39 -11.04
N SER A 283 11.90 37.92 -11.37
CA SER A 283 13.04 38.77 -11.69
C SER A 283 13.81 38.37 -12.94
N LYS A 284 13.34 37.36 -13.68
CA LYS A 284 13.98 36.89 -14.90
C LYS A 284 13.99 37.93 -16.01
N THR A 285 15.11 38.01 -16.70
CA THR A 285 15.31 38.76 -17.95
C THR A 285 16.06 37.88 -18.95
N ASN A 286 16.13 38.26 -20.23
CA ASN A 286 16.85 37.50 -21.27
C ASN A 286 16.44 36.01 -21.33
N TYR A 287 15.14 35.74 -21.31
CA TYR A 287 14.60 34.38 -21.43
C TYR A 287 15.02 33.74 -22.76
N VAL A 288 15.49 32.49 -22.69
CA VAL A 288 15.84 31.66 -23.84
C VAL A 288 15.30 30.26 -23.61
N TYR A 289 14.47 29.76 -24.53
CA TYR A 289 14.08 28.34 -24.57
C TYR A 289 14.98 27.58 -25.55
N ASP A 290 15.76 26.63 -25.04
CA ASP A 290 16.62 25.80 -25.89
C ASP A 290 15.87 24.55 -26.33
N ASN A 291 15.50 24.50 -27.61
CA ASN A 291 14.78 23.35 -28.19
C ASN A 291 15.61 22.07 -28.27
N ASN A 292 16.94 22.13 -28.17
CA ASN A 292 17.80 20.96 -28.23
C ASN A 292 17.75 20.16 -26.92
N VAL A 293 17.56 20.84 -25.79
CA VAL A 293 17.43 20.22 -24.45
C VAL A 293 16.01 20.29 -23.89
N LYS A 294 15.12 21.06 -24.54
CA LYS A 294 13.73 21.32 -24.16
C LYS A 294 13.59 21.91 -22.76
N ALA A 295 14.38 22.95 -22.50
CA ALA A 295 14.37 23.63 -21.21
C ALA A 295 14.80 25.11 -21.33
N PRO A 296 14.30 26.00 -20.45
CA PRO A 296 14.63 27.40 -20.49
C PRO A 296 15.89 27.77 -19.69
N SER A 297 16.43 28.94 -20.01
CA SER A 297 17.34 29.68 -19.15
C SER A 297 16.96 31.15 -19.13
N ALA A 298 17.34 31.86 -18.08
CA ALA A 298 17.15 33.30 -17.99
C ALA A 298 18.24 33.94 -17.14
N THR A 299 18.43 35.26 -17.28
CA THR A 299 19.28 36.04 -16.38
C THR A 299 18.50 36.41 -15.11
N VAL A 300 18.99 35.97 -13.95
CA VAL A 300 18.49 36.31 -12.62
C VAL A 300 19.64 36.80 -11.75
N ASN A 301 19.48 37.93 -11.07
CA ASN A 301 20.53 38.55 -10.25
C ASN A 301 21.89 38.72 -11.00
N GLY A 302 21.82 39.02 -12.30
CA GLY A 302 23.01 39.20 -13.16
C GLY A 302 23.72 37.91 -13.56
N GLN A 303 23.18 36.73 -13.26
CA GLN A 303 23.72 35.43 -13.64
C GLN A 303 22.73 34.64 -14.49
N THR A 304 23.24 33.76 -15.36
CA THR A 304 22.39 32.76 -16.03
C THR A 304 21.88 31.76 -15.01
N CYS A 305 20.57 31.56 -15.01
CA CYS A 305 19.84 30.55 -14.28
C CYS A 305 19.24 29.55 -15.28
N TYR A 306 19.59 28.28 -15.13
CA TYR A 306 18.98 27.17 -15.85
C TYR A 306 17.90 26.58 -14.96
N TYR A 307 16.65 26.53 -15.43
CA TYR A 307 15.49 26.26 -14.58
C TYR A 307 14.36 25.64 -15.41
N GLU A 308 13.28 25.22 -14.76
CA GLU A 308 12.06 24.79 -15.48
C GLU A 308 10.94 25.82 -15.40
N ASP A 309 10.14 25.89 -16.46
CA ASP A 309 8.86 26.62 -16.46
C ASP A 309 7.71 25.73 -16.94
N THR A 310 6.50 26.30 -17.02
CA THR A 310 5.30 25.56 -17.41
C THR A 310 5.42 24.93 -18.80
N VAL A 311 6.24 25.50 -19.69
CA VAL A 311 6.46 24.96 -21.05
C VAL A 311 7.38 23.75 -20.99
N SER A 312 8.54 23.83 -20.33
CA SER A 312 9.44 22.67 -20.21
C SER A 312 8.82 21.53 -19.40
N VAL A 313 8.08 21.85 -18.33
CA VAL A 313 7.31 20.85 -17.56
C VAL A 313 6.29 20.15 -18.45
N SER A 314 5.54 20.91 -19.26
CA SER A 314 4.57 20.31 -20.20
C SER A 314 5.24 19.42 -21.24
N ASP A 315 6.40 19.84 -21.78
CA ASP A 315 7.18 19.05 -22.73
C ASP A 315 7.69 17.74 -22.10
N LYS A 316 8.21 17.79 -20.87
CA LYS A 316 8.65 16.60 -20.12
C LYS A 316 7.51 15.62 -19.85
N VAL A 317 6.39 16.11 -19.34
CA VAL A 317 5.24 15.25 -19.03
C VAL A 317 4.66 14.65 -20.32
N SER A 318 4.61 15.43 -21.40
CA SER A 318 4.18 14.92 -22.71
C SER A 318 5.12 13.83 -23.22
N TRP A 319 6.44 13.99 -23.07
CA TRP A 319 7.40 12.93 -23.39
C TRP A 319 7.18 11.69 -22.52
N ALA A 320 6.98 11.86 -21.20
CA ALA A 320 6.75 10.76 -20.27
C ALA A 320 5.50 9.95 -20.67
N LEU A 321 4.40 10.63 -21.00
CA LEU A 321 3.16 9.99 -21.46
C LEU A 321 3.35 9.22 -22.77
N ASN A 322 4.05 9.80 -23.75
CA ASN A 322 4.35 9.15 -25.03
C ASN A 322 5.28 7.93 -24.91
N ASN A 323 5.96 7.78 -23.76
CA ASN A 323 6.86 6.65 -23.46
C ASN A 323 6.31 5.77 -22.33
N GLU A 324 5.00 5.82 -22.08
CA GLU A 324 4.28 4.97 -21.12
C GLU A 324 4.80 5.06 -19.68
N ILE A 325 5.52 6.13 -19.35
CA ILE A 325 5.98 6.40 -18.00
C ILE A 325 4.75 6.57 -17.08
N GLY A 326 4.86 6.07 -15.86
CA GLY A 326 3.73 5.97 -14.94
C GLY A 326 3.30 7.28 -14.28
N GLY A 327 4.10 8.35 -14.42
CA GLY A 327 3.75 9.66 -13.90
C GLY A 327 4.91 10.66 -13.90
N ALA A 328 4.74 11.70 -13.11
CA ALA A 328 5.75 12.72 -12.82
C ALA A 328 5.84 12.96 -11.32
N PHE A 329 6.99 13.44 -10.86
CA PHE A 329 7.19 13.93 -9.51
C PHE A 329 7.90 15.28 -9.51
N ILE A 330 7.67 16.10 -8.49
CA ILE A 330 8.28 17.42 -8.37
C ILE A 330 9.12 17.55 -7.10
N TRP A 331 10.36 18.03 -7.27
CA TRP A 331 11.24 18.48 -6.20
C TRP A 331 11.39 20.01 -6.25
N ASP A 332 10.85 20.75 -5.29
CA ASP A 332 9.82 20.31 -4.35
C ASP A 332 8.62 21.26 -4.40
N ALA A 333 7.48 20.83 -3.85
CA ALA A 333 6.22 21.59 -3.97
C ALA A 333 6.31 23.01 -3.36
N SER A 334 7.18 23.21 -2.38
CA SER A 334 7.40 24.49 -1.72
C SER A 334 8.25 25.46 -2.53
N LEU A 335 8.91 25.01 -3.59
CA LEU A 335 9.74 25.83 -4.47
C LEU A 335 8.96 26.30 -5.72
N ASP A 336 7.80 25.70 -5.98
CA ASP A 336 6.80 26.22 -6.92
C ASP A 336 6.12 27.46 -6.31
N ASP A 337 5.41 28.26 -7.11
CA ASP A 337 4.58 29.36 -6.59
C ASP A 337 3.28 28.84 -5.98
N PHE A 338 3.38 28.04 -4.91
CA PHE A 338 2.26 27.38 -4.24
C PHE A 338 1.18 28.37 -3.77
N SER A 339 1.60 29.57 -3.38
CA SER A 339 0.71 30.65 -2.93
C SER A 339 0.03 31.40 -4.06
N GLY A 340 0.61 31.40 -5.26
CA GLY A 340 0.23 32.23 -6.41
C GLY A 340 0.58 33.72 -6.28
N GLN A 341 1.40 34.10 -5.28
CA GLN A 341 1.69 35.49 -4.96
C GLN A 341 2.90 36.07 -5.71
N PHE A 342 3.69 35.24 -6.39
CA PHE A 342 4.98 35.66 -6.92
C PHE A 342 4.99 35.82 -8.45
N CYS A 343 4.43 34.86 -9.18
CA CYS A 343 4.59 34.75 -10.63
C CYS A 343 3.43 35.33 -11.44
N SER A 344 2.27 35.59 -10.82
CA SER A 344 1.02 35.94 -11.52
C SER A 344 0.55 34.85 -12.50
N GLU A 345 0.88 33.59 -12.22
CA GLU A 345 0.55 32.42 -13.05
C GLU A 345 -0.49 31.49 -12.38
N GLY A 346 -1.09 31.94 -11.27
CA GLY A 346 -1.95 31.12 -10.42
C GLY A 346 -1.16 30.36 -9.35
N LYS A 347 -1.85 29.52 -8.58
CA LYS A 347 -1.23 28.69 -7.54
C LYS A 347 -0.57 27.46 -8.15
N SER A 348 0.61 27.13 -7.68
CA SER A 348 1.40 25.97 -8.09
C SER A 348 1.45 25.80 -9.62
N PRO A 349 1.94 26.81 -10.38
CA PRO A 349 1.88 26.80 -11.84
C PRO A 349 2.62 25.63 -12.48
N LEU A 350 3.76 25.19 -11.92
CA LEU A 350 4.50 24.04 -12.47
C LEU A 350 3.74 22.74 -12.25
N ILE A 351 3.23 22.52 -11.04
CA ILE A 351 2.40 21.34 -10.71
C ILE A 351 1.14 21.33 -11.57
N THR A 352 0.48 22.48 -11.71
CA THR A 352 -0.73 22.64 -12.54
C THR A 352 -0.44 22.31 -14.01
N ALA A 353 0.69 22.76 -14.55
CA ALA A 353 1.11 22.43 -15.92
C ALA A 353 1.30 20.92 -16.10
N ALA A 354 1.90 20.23 -15.12
CA ALA A 354 2.05 18.78 -15.14
C ALA A 354 0.69 18.06 -15.11
N ILE A 355 -0.20 18.44 -14.19
CA ILE A 355 -1.54 17.83 -14.03
C ILE A 355 -2.37 18.00 -15.30
N ASN A 356 -2.34 19.19 -15.92
CA ASN A 356 -3.05 19.43 -17.16
C ASN A 356 -2.63 18.44 -18.26
N LYS A 357 -1.33 18.13 -18.36
CA LYS A 357 -0.84 17.12 -19.30
C LYS A 357 -1.19 15.70 -18.92
N LEU A 358 -1.06 15.33 -17.65
CA LEU A 358 -1.46 14.01 -17.17
C LEU A 358 -2.96 13.75 -17.41
N SER A 359 -3.80 14.77 -17.21
CA SER A 359 -5.25 14.71 -17.42
C SER A 359 -5.66 14.69 -18.90
N GLU A 360 -4.84 15.19 -19.83
CA GLU A 360 -5.09 15.11 -21.27
C GLU A 360 -4.97 13.67 -21.81
N ALA A 361 -4.10 12.85 -21.21
CA ALA A 361 -3.87 11.46 -21.62
C ALA A 361 -5.00 10.51 -21.19
N ASP A 362 -5.78 10.91 -20.18
CA ASP A 362 -7.00 10.24 -19.76
C ASP A 362 -8.18 11.16 -20.05
N PRO A 363 -8.70 11.22 -21.29
CA PRO A 363 -9.94 11.93 -21.53
C PRO A 363 -11.02 11.24 -20.69
N ILE A 364 -11.38 11.87 -19.57
CA ILE A 364 -12.61 11.56 -18.86
C ILE A 364 -13.71 11.70 -19.91
N GLN A 365 -14.14 10.59 -20.47
CA GLN A 365 -15.42 10.57 -21.14
C GLN A 365 -16.42 10.91 -20.04
N SER A 366 -16.93 12.13 -20.11
CA SER A 366 -18.20 12.50 -19.48
C SER A 366 -19.30 11.70 -20.18
N THR A 367 -19.29 10.38 -20.05
CA THR A 367 -20.46 9.56 -20.28
C THR A 367 -21.36 9.80 -19.10
N THR A 368 -22.33 10.68 -19.33
CA THR A 368 -23.64 10.57 -18.70
C THR A 368 -24.26 9.24 -19.14
N SER A 369 -23.70 8.11 -18.71
CA SER A 369 -24.33 6.81 -18.82
C SER A 369 -25.18 6.65 -17.57
N THR A 370 -26.48 6.73 -17.77
CA THR A 370 -27.47 6.20 -16.83
C THR A 370 -27.26 4.68 -16.79
N SER A 371 -26.23 4.22 -16.09
CA SER A 371 -26.07 2.83 -15.74
C SER A 371 -26.88 2.62 -14.48
N SER A 372 -27.99 1.90 -14.61
CA SER A 372 -28.73 1.38 -13.48
C SER A 372 -27.87 0.34 -12.78
N THR A 373 -27.01 0.79 -11.87
CA THR A 373 -26.42 -0.08 -10.86
C THR A 373 -27.57 -0.51 -9.96
N THR A 374 -27.90 -1.80 -9.96
CA THR A 374 -28.67 -2.37 -8.87
C THR A 374 -27.73 -2.50 -7.68
N THR A 375 -27.35 -1.36 -7.08
CA THR A 375 -26.76 -1.33 -5.75
C THR A 375 -27.86 -1.79 -4.80
N THR A 376 -27.60 -2.86 -4.07
CA THR A 376 -28.33 -3.14 -2.83
C THR A 376 -28.04 -1.96 -1.91
N LYS A 377 -28.92 -0.96 -1.94
CA LYS A 377 -28.93 0.13 -0.98
C LYS A 377 -28.98 -0.49 0.41
N CYS A 378 -28.00 -0.20 1.25
CA CYS A 378 -28.20 -0.29 2.70
C CYS A 378 -29.46 0.53 3.01
N GLN A 379 -30.41 -0.02 3.77
CA GLN A 379 -31.56 0.76 4.21
C GLN A 379 -31.03 1.85 5.15
N TYR A 380 -31.06 3.11 4.70
CA TYR A 380 -30.76 4.27 5.53
C TYR A 380 -31.66 4.24 6.76
N ASN A 381 -31.06 4.02 7.93
CA ASN A 381 -31.70 4.24 9.22
C ASN A 381 -31.35 5.68 9.63
N PRO A 382 -32.26 6.65 9.45
CA PRO A 382 -32.11 7.95 10.10
C PRO A 382 -32.20 7.69 11.59
N GLY A 383 -31.08 7.74 12.29
CA GLY A 383 -31.17 8.00 13.70
C GLY A 383 -31.51 9.47 13.95
N GLU A 384 -31.60 9.85 15.22
CA GLU A 384 -32.20 11.08 15.69
C GLU A 384 -31.27 12.30 15.59
N PHE A 385 -29.98 12.09 15.32
CA PHE A 385 -28.93 13.09 15.52
C PHE A 385 -28.45 13.77 14.24
N CYS A 386 -28.48 13.09 13.09
CA CYS A 386 -27.85 13.59 11.87
C CYS A 386 -28.69 14.58 11.05
N ASN A 387 -30.02 14.65 11.25
CA ASN A 387 -30.94 15.56 10.52
C ASN A 387 -30.72 15.65 8.99
N GLY A 388 -30.15 14.61 8.36
CA GLY A 388 -29.82 14.56 6.94
C GLY A 388 -28.49 15.20 6.51
N GLU A 389 -27.68 15.68 7.45
CA GLU A 389 -26.32 16.19 7.19
C GLU A 389 -25.28 15.06 7.31
N LYS A 390 -24.22 15.10 6.48
CA LYS A 390 -23.10 14.16 6.52
C LYS A 390 -21.91 14.83 7.22
N GLY A 391 -21.21 14.12 8.09
CA GLY A 391 -20.09 14.67 8.86
C GLY A 391 -19.97 14.12 10.28
N ILE A 392 -19.10 14.73 11.08
CA ILE A 392 -18.90 14.42 12.49
C ILE A 392 -19.49 15.57 13.32
N PHE A 393 -20.43 15.25 14.20
CA PHE A 393 -21.16 16.22 15.00
C PHE A 393 -21.00 15.94 16.48
N GLU A 394 -21.06 16.99 17.30
CA GLU A 394 -21.14 16.82 18.75
C GLU A 394 -22.40 16.05 19.15
N HIS A 395 -22.27 15.11 20.10
CA HIS A 395 -23.46 14.47 20.65
C HIS A 395 -24.27 15.51 21.44
N PRO A 396 -25.61 15.57 21.29
CA PRO A 396 -26.41 16.68 21.81
C PRO A 396 -26.49 16.70 23.34
N THR A 397 -26.22 15.57 24.00
CA THR A 397 -26.36 15.44 25.46
C THR A 397 -25.14 14.89 26.19
N ASP A 398 -24.10 14.46 25.47
CA ASP A 398 -22.95 13.75 26.07
C ASP A 398 -21.65 14.21 25.43
N CYS A 399 -20.89 15.08 26.10
CA CYS A 399 -19.64 15.62 25.56
C CYS A 399 -18.54 14.57 25.40
N SER A 400 -18.67 13.40 26.02
CA SER A 400 -17.75 12.28 25.81
C SER A 400 -18.06 11.53 24.52
N LYS A 401 -19.07 11.95 23.75
CA LYS A 401 -19.51 11.27 22.53
C LYS A 401 -19.63 12.22 21.36
N TYR A 402 -19.55 11.66 20.16
CA TYR A 402 -19.80 12.35 18.91
C TYR A 402 -20.54 11.44 17.94
N VAL A 403 -21.26 12.04 17.00
CA VAL A 403 -22.10 11.34 16.03
C VAL A 403 -21.44 11.42 14.67
N MET A 404 -21.17 10.29 14.04
CA MET A 404 -20.72 10.22 12.65
C MET A 404 -21.92 9.91 11.75
N CYS A 405 -22.19 10.83 10.84
CA CYS A 405 -23.29 10.77 9.89
C CYS A 405 -22.76 10.40 8.50
N GLY A 406 -23.07 9.19 8.05
CA GLY A 406 -22.62 8.65 6.77
C GLY A 406 -23.77 8.31 5.81
N GLU A 407 -23.44 7.70 4.67
CA GLU A 407 -24.45 7.30 3.68
C GLU A 407 -25.37 6.16 4.17
N CYS A 408 -24.91 5.39 5.15
CA CYS A 408 -25.60 4.21 5.67
C CYS A 408 -26.37 4.45 6.97
N GLY A 409 -26.37 5.68 7.52
CA GLY A 409 -27.00 6.03 8.80
C GLY A 409 -26.05 6.78 9.72
N GLU A 410 -26.43 6.88 10.99
CA GLU A 410 -25.64 7.53 12.03
C GLU A 410 -25.01 6.51 12.99
N THR A 411 -23.81 6.79 13.46
CA THR A 411 -23.12 5.99 14.48
C THR A 411 -22.63 6.89 15.59
N ILE A 412 -22.85 6.49 16.84
CA ILE A 412 -22.38 7.21 18.02
C ILE A 412 -21.03 6.64 18.42
N GLN A 413 -20.03 7.49 18.51
CA GLN A 413 -18.69 7.16 18.96
C GLN A 413 -18.43 7.77 20.33
N THR A 414 -17.62 7.10 21.14
CA THR A 414 -17.23 7.59 22.48
C THR A 414 -15.76 7.97 22.45
N CYS A 415 -15.44 9.14 22.98
CA CYS A 415 -14.09 9.63 23.16
C CYS A 415 -13.29 8.75 24.14
N PRO A 416 -11.96 8.71 24.01
CA PRO A 416 -11.10 8.04 24.98
C PRO A 416 -11.39 8.51 26.42
N PRO A 417 -11.23 7.65 27.44
CA PRO A 417 -11.53 8.00 28.82
C PRO A 417 -10.84 9.30 29.27
N GLY A 418 -11.64 10.25 29.80
CA GLY A 418 -11.15 11.55 30.25
C GLY A 418 -11.01 12.62 29.16
N GLN A 419 -11.44 12.34 27.92
CA GLN A 419 -11.49 13.30 26.83
C GLN A 419 -12.93 13.64 26.44
N MET A 420 -13.13 14.84 25.89
CA MET A 420 -14.41 15.36 25.42
C MET A 420 -14.28 15.74 23.94
N PHE A 421 -15.34 15.52 23.16
CA PHE A 421 -15.35 15.86 21.75
C PHE A 421 -15.33 17.39 21.55
N ASN A 422 -14.29 17.86 20.88
CA ASN A 422 -14.13 19.26 20.50
C ASN A 422 -14.63 19.47 19.06
N ALA A 423 -15.78 20.13 18.92
CA ALA A 423 -16.42 20.39 17.63
C ALA A 423 -15.66 21.41 16.74
N GLU A 424 -14.71 22.18 17.29
CA GLU A 424 -13.89 23.11 16.49
C GLU A 424 -12.77 22.39 15.74
N VAL A 425 -12.27 21.28 16.28
CA VAL A 425 -11.16 20.48 15.71
C VAL A 425 -11.58 19.06 15.31
N PHE A 426 -12.85 18.71 15.50
CA PHE A 426 -13.47 17.42 15.17
C PHE A 426 -12.73 16.20 15.77
N PHE A 427 -12.22 16.33 17.00
CA PHE A 427 -11.47 15.28 17.71
C PHE A 427 -11.71 15.35 19.22
N CYS A 428 -11.36 14.28 19.95
CA CYS A 428 -11.45 14.23 21.41
C CYS A 428 -10.26 14.93 22.06
N ASP A 429 -10.53 15.99 22.82
CA ASP A 429 -9.52 16.83 23.50
C ASP A 429 -9.69 16.71 25.02
N ALA A 430 -8.71 17.23 25.78
CA ALA A 430 -8.83 17.31 27.23
C ALA A 430 -10.08 18.11 27.64
N GLU A 431 -10.73 17.71 28.74
CA GLU A 431 -11.93 18.37 29.27
C GLU A 431 -11.75 19.89 29.45
N SER A 432 -10.52 20.36 29.77
CA SER A 432 -10.20 21.79 29.89
C SER A 432 -10.30 22.59 28.59
N SER A 433 -10.29 21.92 27.45
CA SER A 433 -10.27 22.52 26.10
C SER A 433 -11.65 22.54 25.44
N VAL A 434 -12.68 22.03 26.11
CA VAL A 434 -14.04 21.86 25.57
C VAL A 434 -15.07 22.53 26.48
N ASP A 435 -15.90 23.41 25.94
CA ASP A 435 -17.01 24.02 26.68
C ASP A 435 -18.22 23.07 26.75
N CYS A 436 -18.33 22.30 27.84
CA CYS A 436 -19.38 21.31 28.07
C CYS A 436 -20.48 21.80 29.05
N SER A 437 -20.59 23.11 29.28
CA SER A 437 -21.39 23.65 30.39
C SER A 437 -22.91 23.45 30.30
N ASP A 438 -23.44 23.06 29.12
CA ASP A 438 -24.88 22.86 28.86
C ASP A 438 -25.31 21.38 28.63
N LYS A 439 -24.41 20.39 28.75
CA LYS A 439 -24.69 18.96 28.46
C LYS A 439 -24.42 18.09 29.68
N SER A 440 -25.36 17.18 30.02
CA SER A 440 -25.25 16.36 31.25
C SER A 440 -24.37 15.13 31.03
N THR A 441 -23.29 15.02 31.80
CA THR A 441 -22.56 13.77 32.00
C THR A 441 -23.48 12.75 32.68
N ILE A 442 -24.11 11.86 31.93
CA ILE A 442 -24.87 10.75 32.53
C ILE A 442 -23.86 9.66 32.88
N THR A 443 -23.38 9.70 34.13
CA THR A 443 -22.75 8.55 34.77
C THR A 443 -23.83 7.48 34.94
N SER A 444 -23.83 6.45 34.09
CA SER A 444 -24.74 5.31 34.27
C SER A 444 -24.35 4.59 35.56
N THR A 445 -25.22 4.75 36.55
CA THR A 445 -25.15 4.02 37.81
C THR A 445 -26.12 2.86 37.68
N GLU A 446 -25.64 1.66 37.29
CA GLU A 446 -26.40 0.43 37.50
C GLU A 446 -25.79 -0.39 38.64
N GLN A 447 -26.38 -0.15 39.81
CA GLN A 447 -26.93 -1.13 40.72
C GLN A 447 -26.16 -2.44 40.94
N SER A 448 -25.41 -2.43 42.04
CA SER A 448 -24.95 -3.59 42.81
C SER A 448 -26.04 -4.64 43.00
N SER A 449 -25.80 -5.85 42.49
CA SER A 449 -26.26 -7.09 43.10
C SER A 449 -25.06 -7.74 43.79
N THR A 450 -25.26 -8.08 45.06
CA THR A 450 -24.22 -8.53 45.97
C THR A 450 -23.86 -9.99 45.75
N THR A 451 -22.65 -10.24 45.25
CA THR A 451 -21.85 -11.43 45.59
C THR A 451 -20.38 -11.02 45.72
N SER A 452 -19.73 -11.55 46.75
CA SER A 452 -18.41 -11.21 47.32
C SER A 452 -17.24 -11.02 46.32
N PRO A 453 -16.21 -10.22 46.67
CA PRO A 453 -15.11 -9.89 45.79
C PRO A 453 -14.20 -11.11 45.58
N LEU A 454 -14.10 -11.57 44.34
CA LEU A 454 -12.96 -12.35 43.87
C LEU A 454 -12.09 -11.37 43.10
N THR A 455 -11.00 -10.92 43.72
CA THR A 455 -9.96 -10.14 43.04
C THR A 455 -9.27 -11.07 42.05
N ILE A 456 -9.52 -10.86 40.76
CA ILE A 456 -9.03 -11.66 39.64
C ILE A 456 -7.64 -11.16 39.20
N CYS A 457 -7.39 -9.85 39.31
CA CYS A 457 -6.08 -9.28 39.04
C CYS A 457 -5.11 -9.44 40.23
N ASP A 458 -3.99 -10.12 40.01
CA ASP A 458 -2.96 -10.45 41.00
C ASP A 458 -1.84 -9.40 41.10
N GLY A 459 -2.03 -8.22 40.48
CA GLY A 459 -1.00 -7.18 40.37
C GLY A 459 -0.15 -7.27 39.10
N SER A 460 -0.37 -8.26 38.23
CA SER A 460 0.26 -8.34 36.91
C SER A 460 -0.57 -7.65 35.82
N GLU A 461 0.10 -6.94 34.92
CA GLU A 461 -0.52 -6.38 33.71
C GLU A 461 -0.79 -7.51 32.71
N LYS A 462 -2.07 -7.86 32.49
CA LYS A 462 -2.49 -8.95 31.60
C LYS A 462 -3.93 -8.78 31.13
N ILE A 463 -4.26 -9.44 30.03
CA ILE A 463 -5.63 -9.53 29.50
C ILE A 463 -6.10 -10.98 29.65
N MET A 464 -7.32 -11.20 30.13
CA MET A 464 -7.87 -12.54 30.32
C MET A 464 -9.36 -12.62 30.07
N ALA A 465 -9.86 -13.81 29.73
CA ALA A 465 -11.29 -14.05 29.54
C ALA A 465 -12.10 -13.72 30.79
N HIS A 466 -13.28 -13.13 30.60
CA HIS A 466 -14.19 -12.89 31.72
C HIS A 466 -14.77 -14.24 32.19
N PRO A 467 -14.80 -14.51 33.52
CA PRO A 467 -15.06 -15.85 34.05
C PRO A 467 -16.48 -16.37 33.78
N ASN A 468 -17.44 -15.48 33.50
CA ASN A 468 -18.86 -15.81 33.34
C ASN A 468 -19.53 -15.12 32.13
N ASP A 469 -18.74 -14.54 31.21
CA ASP A 469 -19.31 -13.89 30.02
C ASP A 469 -18.30 -13.97 28.86
N CYS A 470 -18.53 -14.88 27.92
CA CYS A 470 -17.63 -15.10 26.78
C CYS A 470 -17.54 -13.88 25.85
N ALA A 471 -18.52 -12.99 25.86
CA ALA A 471 -18.48 -11.74 25.10
C ALA A 471 -17.69 -10.65 25.83
N LYS A 472 -17.03 -10.96 26.95
CA LYS A 472 -16.26 -10.00 27.74
C LYS A 472 -14.88 -10.52 28.11
N TYR A 473 -14.00 -9.57 28.41
CA TYR A 473 -12.66 -9.84 28.89
C TYR A 473 -12.23 -8.81 29.93
N ILE A 474 -11.22 -9.16 30.72
CA ILE A 474 -10.71 -8.35 31.81
C ILE A 474 -9.30 -7.91 31.43
N ILE A 475 -9.08 -6.60 31.46
CA ILE A 475 -7.77 -5.98 31.39
C ILE A 475 -7.36 -5.66 32.82
N CYS A 476 -6.29 -6.31 33.27
CA CYS A 476 -5.63 -6.01 34.53
C CYS A 476 -4.57 -4.92 34.30
N ASP A 477 -4.71 -3.78 34.98
CA ASP A 477 -3.69 -2.74 35.11
C ASP A 477 -3.30 -2.63 36.60
N GLY A 478 -2.30 -3.41 37.00
CA GLY A 478 -1.95 -3.61 38.41
C GLY A 478 -3.09 -4.27 39.20
N GLN A 479 -3.71 -3.54 40.12
CA GLN A 479 -4.88 -4.01 40.90
C GLN A 479 -6.21 -3.55 40.29
N ASN A 480 -6.17 -2.75 39.22
CA ASN A 480 -7.38 -2.24 38.57
C ASN A 480 -7.92 -3.30 37.60
N GLU A 481 -9.19 -3.65 37.77
CA GLU A 481 -9.95 -4.55 36.91
C GLU A 481 -10.81 -3.71 35.95
N ILE A 482 -10.52 -3.78 34.65
CA ILE A 482 -11.32 -3.14 33.61
C ILE A 482 -12.00 -4.26 32.80
N ILE A 483 -13.33 -4.29 32.79
CA ILE A 483 -14.11 -5.27 32.04
C ILE A 483 -14.55 -4.64 30.72
N GLU A 484 -14.12 -5.22 29.61
CA GLU A 484 -14.46 -4.80 28.25
C GLU A 484 -15.34 -5.83 27.56
N SER A 485 -16.09 -5.42 26.53
CA SER A 485 -16.95 -6.30 25.74
C SER A 485 -16.43 -6.42 24.31
N CYS A 486 -16.53 -7.62 23.73
CA CYS A 486 -16.32 -7.88 22.31
C CYS A 486 -17.44 -7.30 21.46
N ALA A 487 -17.20 -7.16 20.15
CA ALA A 487 -18.22 -6.70 19.22
C ALA A 487 -19.37 -7.71 19.08
N GLU A 488 -20.47 -7.30 18.46
CA GLU A 488 -21.65 -8.13 18.32
C GLU A 488 -21.34 -9.41 17.51
N ASN A 489 -21.61 -10.58 18.11
CA ASN A 489 -21.29 -11.93 17.60
C ASN A 489 -19.81 -12.37 17.68
N GLU A 490 -19.01 -11.72 18.53
CA GLU A 490 -17.64 -12.14 18.85
C GLU A 490 -17.50 -12.56 20.31
N PHE A 491 -16.61 -13.52 20.59
CA PHE A 491 -16.23 -13.95 21.92
C PHE A 491 -14.73 -13.75 22.15
N PHE A 492 -14.32 -13.43 23.37
CA PHE A 492 -12.91 -13.24 23.68
C PHE A 492 -12.18 -14.58 23.66
N ASN A 493 -11.18 -14.70 22.79
CA ASN A 493 -10.32 -15.86 22.69
C ASN A 493 -9.10 -15.68 23.62
N PRO A 494 -9.02 -16.38 24.78
CA PRO A 494 -7.92 -16.21 25.72
C PRO A 494 -6.58 -16.78 25.23
N GLU A 495 -6.58 -17.60 24.18
CA GLU A 495 -5.36 -18.11 23.54
C GLU A 495 -4.75 -17.08 22.59
N LEU A 496 -5.60 -16.34 21.87
CA LEU A 496 -5.17 -15.31 20.94
C LEU A 496 -5.13 -13.90 21.55
N MET A 497 -5.70 -13.73 22.75
CA MET A 497 -5.84 -12.46 23.48
C MET A 497 -6.58 -11.35 22.68
N PHE A 498 -7.56 -11.73 21.85
CA PHE A 498 -8.44 -10.80 21.14
C PHE A 498 -9.86 -11.38 20.97
N CYS A 499 -10.82 -10.56 20.53
CA CYS A 499 -12.19 -10.98 20.23
C CYS A 499 -12.28 -11.67 18.86
N ASP A 500 -12.61 -12.96 18.86
CA ASP A 500 -12.72 -13.79 17.66
C ASP A 500 -14.19 -14.12 17.39
N ALA A 501 -14.52 -14.55 16.17
CA ALA A 501 -15.91 -14.86 15.84
C ALA A 501 -16.43 -15.97 16.77
N ALA A 502 -17.66 -15.82 17.26
CA ALA A 502 -18.23 -16.69 18.28
C ALA A 502 -18.27 -18.19 17.88
N GLU A 503 -18.21 -18.50 16.58
CA GLU A 503 -18.14 -19.87 16.05
C GLU A 503 -16.77 -20.55 16.18
N PHE A 504 -15.70 -19.77 16.41
CA PHE A 504 -14.34 -20.27 16.61
C PHE A 504 -13.92 -20.29 18.08
N VAL A 505 -14.80 -19.88 18.99
CA VAL A 505 -14.55 -19.83 20.45
C VAL A 505 -15.52 -20.76 21.17
N ASP A 506 -15.00 -21.80 21.81
CA ASP A 506 -15.82 -22.80 22.51
C ASP A 506 -16.39 -22.22 23.81
N CYS A 507 -17.67 -21.81 23.78
CA CYS A 507 -18.37 -21.17 24.89
C CYS A 507 -19.63 -21.97 25.27
N GLU A 508 -19.56 -22.77 26.34
CA GLU A 508 -20.74 -23.39 26.95
C GLU A 508 -21.08 -22.72 28.30
N ASN A 509 -22.37 -22.38 28.49
CA ASN A 509 -22.91 -21.75 29.72
C ASN A 509 -22.20 -20.47 30.20
N GLY A 510 -21.62 -19.69 29.27
CA GLY A 510 -21.02 -18.39 29.58
C GLY A 510 -19.65 -18.45 30.26
N THR A 511 -19.04 -19.63 30.40
CA THR A 511 -17.69 -19.78 30.98
C THR A 511 -16.74 -20.41 29.95
N VAL A 512 -15.61 -19.77 29.67
CA VAL A 512 -14.56 -20.33 28.81
C VAL A 512 -13.79 -21.39 29.61
N TYR A 513 -13.81 -22.65 29.17
CA TYR A 513 -12.93 -23.69 29.71
C TYR A 513 -11.67 -23.85 28.85
N GLN A 514 -10.55 -24.14 29.50
CA GLN A 514 -9.38 -24.69 28.82
C GLN A 514 -9.76 -26.01 28.13
N THR A 515 -9.51 -26.11 26.83
CA THR A 515 -9.78 -27.33 26.06
C THR A 515 -8.85 -28.45 26.53
N THR A 516 -9.37 -29.31 27.39
CA THR A 516 -8.79 -30.63 27.66
C THR A 516 -9.38 -31.58 26.63
N THR A 517 -8.53 -32.10 25.74
CA THR A 517 -8.72 -33.26 24.87
C THR A 517 -10.12 -33.92 24.86
N TYR A 518 -10.93 -33.63 23.84
CA TYR A 518 -12.10 -34.46 23.54
C TYR A 518 -11.70 -35.69 22.73
N THR A 519 -11.84 -36.81 23.42
CA THR A 519 -11.82 -38.16 22.89
C THR A 519 -13.19 -38.43 22.28
N THR A 520 -13.29 -38.66 20.97
CA THR A 520 -14.53 -39.16 20.38
C THR A 520 -14.60 -40.68 20.53
N THR A 521 -15.60 -41.14 21.27
CA THR A 521 -16.03 -42.55 21.33
C THR A 521 -16.47 -43.06 19.95
N PRO A 522 -16.16 -44.32 19.57
CA PRO A 522 -16.40 -44.85 18.24
C PRO A 522 -17.78 -45.49 18.10
N ASP A 523 -18.48 -45.17 17.01
CA ASP A 523 -19.68 -45.88 16.60
C ASP A 523 -19.31 -47.10 15.72
N THR A 524 -19.62 -48.27 16.27
CA THR A 524 -20.08 -49.51 15.62
C THR A 524 -19.35 -50.06 14.37
N THR A 525 -18.43 -50.99 14.65
CA THR A 525 -18.31 -52.35 14.07
C THR A 525 -18.10 -52.51 12.56
N THR A 526 -16.86 -52.84 12.15
CA THR A 526 -16.62 -54.05 11.32
C THR A 526 -15.24 -54.62 11.64
N THR A 527 -15.25 -55.85 12.16
CA THR A 527 -14.09 -56.64 12.58
C THR A 527 -13.25 -57.07 11.39
N THR A 528 -11.94 -56.82 11.41
CA THR A 528 -10.97 -57.71 10.76
C THR A 528 -9.74 -57.86 11.65
N THR A 529 -9.46 -59.13 11.96
CA THR A 529 -8.51 -59.64 12.94
C THR A 529 -7.06 -59.60 12.43
N MET A 530 -6.11 -59.77 13.37
CA MET A 530 -4.66 -60.09 13.25
C MET A 530 -3.77 -58.82 13.40
N THR A 531 -2.77 -58.69 14.28
CA THR A 531 -2.04 -59.63 15.15
C THR A 531 -1.27 -58.80 16.20
N SER A 532 -1.11 -59.31 17.42
CA SER A 532 -0.33 -58.71 18.51
C SER A 532 1.18 -59.03 18.42
N SER A 533 2.06 -58.05 18.62
CA SER A 533 3.44 -58.28 19.09
C SER A 533 3.94 -57.18 20.01
N SER A 534 4.21 -57.57 21.26
CA SER A 534 5.16 -57.09 22.27
C SER A 534 5.74 -55.66 22.23
N THR A 535 5.55 -55.01 23.38
CA THR A 535 6.31 -53.94 24.07
C THR A 535 7.81 -53.80 23.78
N THR A 536 8.28 -52.56 23.67
CA THR A 536 9.58 -52.09 24.19
C THR A 536 9.49 -50.62 24.63
N THR A 537 9.68 -50.39 25.93
CA THR A 537 10.01 -49.08 26.52
C THR A 537 11.37 -48.60 26.00
N LEU A 538 11.42 -47.42 25.39
CA LEU A 538 12.67 -46.71 25.06
C LEU A 538 12.77 -45.42 25.88
N ALA A 539 14.01 -45.11 26.26
CA ALA A 539 14.46 -43.99 27.10
C ALA A 539 14.16 -42.60 26.47
N PRO A 540 14.22 -41.50 27.24
CA PRO A 540 14.00 -40.15 26.70
C PRO A 540 15.16 -39.82 25.75
N LEU A 541 14.82 -39.43 24.51
CA LEU A 541 15.77 -39.00 23.50
C LEU A 541 16.08 -37.52 23.74
N GLU A 542 17.36 -37.16 23.92
CA GLU A 542 17.83 -35.77 23.92
C GLU A 542 17.76 -35.22 22.47
N PHE A 543 16.72 -34.45 22.16
CA PHE A 543 16.48 -33.80 20.86
C PHE A 543 17.09 -32.39 20.78
N CYS A 544 17.10 -31.67 21.89
CA CYS A 544 17.61 -30.30 21.94
C CYS A 544 19.09 -30.27 22.33
N LYS A 545 19.88 -29.44 21.63
CA LYS A 545 21.26 -29.17 22.06
C LYS A 545 21.22 -28.14 23.19
N GLN A 546 22.12 -28.27 24.15
CA GLN A 546 22.16 -27.38 25.31
C GLN A 546 22.22 -25.90 24.88
N GLY A 547 21.21 -25.11 25.26
CA GLY A 547 21.06 -23.70 24.89
C GLY A 547 20.54 -23.38 23.47
N SER A 548 19.93 -24.33 22.74
CA SER A 548 19.32 -24.06 21.41
C SER A 548 17.86 -23.60 21.50
N ASN A 549 17.50 -22.58 20.71
CA ASN A 549 16.11 -22.14 20.46
C ASN A 549 15.68 -22.53 19.04
N ASP A 550 15.65 -23.82 18.75
CA ASP A 550 15.37 -24.38 17.42
C ASP A 550 13.97 -25.04 17.37
N ILE A 551 13.34 -25.03 16.19
CA ILE A 551 12.13 -25.81 15.88
C ILE A 551 12.53 -26.92 14.91
N LEU A 552 12.37 -28.18 15.31
CA LEU A 552 12.88 -29.35 14.60
C LEU A 552 11.74 -30.31 14.22
N SER A 553 11.83 -30.97 13.06
CA SER A 553 10.89 -32.05 12.71
C SER A 553 10.95 -33.18 13.73
N HIS A 554 9.79 -33.73 14.10
CA HIS A 554 9.77 -34.89 14.98
C HIS A 554 10.25 -36.15 14.22
N PRO A 555 11.26 -36.87 14.72
CA PRO A 555 12.03 -37.84 13.92
C PRO A 555 11.25 -39.10 13.52
N ASN A 556 10.08 -39.33 14.09
CA ASN A 556 9.26 -40.52 13.83
C ASN A 556 7.79 -40.18 13.53
N ASP A 557 7.41 -38.91 13.50
CA ASP A 557 6.01 -38.49 13.35
C ASP A 557 5.94 -37.16 12.61
N CYS A 558 5.67 -37.21 11.30
CA CYS A 558 5.63 -36.01 10.48
C CYS A 558 4.48 -35.06 10.85
N SER A 559 3.48 -35.52 11.61
CA SER A 559 2.42 -34.66 12.14
C SER A 559 2.86 -33.89 13.39
N LYS A 560 4.14 -33.97 13.78
CA LYS A 560 4.68 -33.33 14.99
C LYS A 560 6.00 -32.64 14.73
N TYR A 561 6.32 -31.69 15.61
CA TYR A 561 7.61 -31.02 15.66
C TYR A 561 8.02 -30.76 17.10
N VAL A 562 9.31 -30.50 17.33
CA VAL A 562 9.91 -30.28 18.64
C VAL A 562 10.37 -28.83 18.72
N GLU A 563 9.86 -28.08 19.69
CA GLU A 563 10.37 -26.76 20.06
C GLU A 563 11.37 -26.93 21.20
N CYS A 564 12.58 -26.43 20.99
CA CYS A 564 13.64 -26.37 21.99
C CYS A 564 13.65 -24.99 22.64
N LYS A 565 13.56 -24.93 23.97
CA LYS A 565 13.66 -23.67 24.72
C LYS A 565 14.31 -23.89 26.08
N ASP A 566 15.44 -23.23 26.33
CA ASP A 566 16.13 -23.24 27.63
C ASP A 566 16.26 -24.65 28.26
N ASP A 567 16.80 -25.60 27.48
CA ASP A 567 16.99 -27.02 27.83
C ASP A 567 15.69 -27.82 28.05
N SER A 568 14.53 -27.28 27.66
CA SER A 568 13.23 -27.98 27.66
C SER A 568 12.80 -28.37 26.25
N GLU A 569 12.30 -29.60 26.12
CA GLU A 569 11.76 -30.18 24.89
C GLU A 569 10.23 -30.17 24.93
N ILE A 570 9.61 -29.44 24.00
CA ILE A 570 8.16 -29.39 23.86
C ILE A 570 7.78 -29.97 22.51
N VAL A 571 7.00 -31.06 22.51
CA VAL A 571 6.51 -31.71 21.28
C VAL A 571 5.14 -31.14 20.94
N HIS A 572 5.03 -30.53 19.77
CA HIS A 572 3.80 -29.98 19.21
C HIS A 572 3.22 -30.92 18.16
N SER A 573 1.89 -30.94 18.03
CA SER A 573 1.19 -31.65 16.96
C SER A 573 0.58 -30.65 15.99
N CYS A 574 0.74 -30.90 14.70
CA CYS A 574 0.05 -30.21 13.62
C CYS A 574 -1.45 -30.51 13.64
N ALA A 575 -2.24 -29.68 12.97
CA ALA A 575 -3.68 -29.92 12.85
C ALA A 575 -3.96 -31.22 12.07
N PRO A 576 -5.13 -31.85 12.27
CA PRO A 576 -5.50 -33.07 11.54
C PRO A 576 -5.44 -32.86 10.02
N GLY A 577 -4.61 -33.65 9.34
CA GLY A 577 -4.43 -33.53 7.89
C GLY A 577 -3.21 -32.72 7.46
N GLU A 578 -2.35 -32.30 8.39
CA GLU A 578 -1.12 -31.54 8.14
C GLU A 578 0.14 -32.29 8.59
N TYR A 579 1.27 -31.97 7.95
CA TYR A 579 2.62 -32.39 8.34
C TYR A 579 3.53 -31.18 8.53
N PHE A 580 4.43 -31.23 9.51
CA PHE A 580 5.39 -30.16 9.77
C PHE A 580 6.41 -30.07 8.62
N ASN A 581 6.41 -28.92 7.94
CA ASN A 581 7.31 -28.65 6.83
C ASN A 581 8.59 -27.97 7.37
N PRO A 582 9.75 -28.66 7.41
CA PRO A 582 10.99 -28.09 7.93
C PRO A 582 11.56 -26.96 7.08
N ASP A 583 11.20 -26.86 5.80
CA ASP A 583 11.67 -25.78 4.92
C ASP A 583 10.90 -24.47 5.19
N LEU A 584 9.63 -24.59 5.59
CA LEU A 584 8.77 -23.45 5.89
C LEU A 584 8.62 -23.16 7.39
N MET A 585 9.08 -24.08 8.24
CA MET A 585 8.99 -24.01 9.71
C MET A 585 7.56 -23.88 10.25
N PHE A 586 6.56 -24.46 9.56
CA PHE A 586 5.16 -24.54 10.01
C PHE A 586 4.47 -25.83 9.50
N CYS A 587 3.26 -26.12 10.00
CA CYS A 587 2.46 -27.28 9.59
C CYS A 587 1.70 -27.00 8.27
N ASP A 588 1.94 -27.83 7.26
CA ASP A 588 1.43 -27.66 5.90
C ASP A 588 0.61 -28.91 5.50
N ALA A 589 -0.36 -28.77 4.60
CA ALA A 589 -1.33 -29.82 4.35
C ALA A 589 -0.66 -31.10 3.80
N ALA A 590 -0.96 -32.24 4.43
CA ALA A 590 -0.36 -33.54 4.13
C ALA A 590 -0.68 -34.04 2.70
N GLU A 591 -1.63 -33.41 2.01
CA GLU A 591 -1.94 -33.69 0.62
C GLU A 591 -0.84 -33.22 -0.34
N PHE A 592 -0.04 -32.20 0.04
CA PHE A 592 1.08 -31.67 -0.74
C PHE A 592 2.44 -32.26 -0.33
N LEU A 593 2.46 -33.09 0.72
CA LEU A 593 3.66 -33.62 1.35
C LEU A 593 3.66 -35.16 1.38
N THR A 594 4.84 -35.75 1.38
CA THR A 594 5.11 -37.19 1.61
C THR A 594 5.89 -37.34 2.90
N CYS A 595 5.39 -38.16 3.81
CA CYS A 595 6.07 -38.52 5.04
C CYS A 595 6.76 -39.88 4.86
N GLU A 596 8.09 -39.91 4.84
CA GLU A 596 8.88 -41.13 4.82
C GLU A 596 9.84 -41.15 6.01
N ASN A 597 9.71 -42.15 6.89
CA ASN A 597 10.55 -42.32 8.09
C ASN A 597 10.67 -41.05 8.96
N GLY A 598 9.55 -40.36 9.20
CA GLY A 598 9.53 -39.13 10.02
C GLY A 598 10.11 -37.88 9.31
N THR A 599 10.49 -37.99 8.03
CA THR A 599 10.96 -36.87 7.22
C THR A 599 9.91 -36.49 6.19
N VAL A 600 9.61 -35.20 6.12
CA VAL A 600 8.65 -34.63 5.17
C VAL A 600 9.37 -34.23 3.88
N GLN A 601 8.81 -34.62 2.74
CA GLN A 601 9.28 -34.30 1.39
C GLN A 601 8.11 -33.75 0.58
N GLN A 602 8.32 -32.80 -0.34
CA GLN A 602 7.24 -32.27 -1.18
C GLN A 602 6.85 -33.24 -2.30
N LYS A 603 5.54 -33.41 -2.57
CA LYS A 603 5.07 -34.17 -3.73
C LYS A 603 5.41 -33.42 -5.01
N THR A 604 6.20 -34.03 -5.88
CA THR A 604 6.57 -33.44 -7.17
C THR A 604 5.43 -33.62 -8.18
N ILE A 605 4.69 -32.55 -8.48
CA ILE A 605 3.72 -32.53 -9.59
C ILE A 605 4.41 -31.92 -10.82
N SER A 606 4.32 -32.63 -11.94
CA SER A 606 4.96 -32.30 -13.21
C SER A 606 4.55 -30.93 -13.75
N LYS A 607 5.55 -30.09 -14.06
CA LYS A 607 5.41 -28.80 -14.78
C LYS A 607 4.77 -29.00 -16.16
N THR A 608 3.47 -28.73 -16.29
CA THR A 608 2.98 -27.92 -17.42
C THR A 608 3.22 -26.46 -17.02
N SER A 609 3.58 -25.58 -17.95
CA SER A 609 4.00 -24.20 -17.62
C SER A 609 3.07 -23.17 -18.29
N TYR A 610 1.82 -23.08 -17.88
CA TYR A 610 0.89 -22.01 -18.27
C TYR A 610 1.29 -20.63 -17.73
N CYS A 611 1.99 -20.60 -16.59
CA CYS A 611 2.27 -19.41 -15.82
C CYS A 611 3.48 -18.62 -16.32
N ASN A 612 4.43 -19.21 -17.06
CA ASN A 612 5.59 -18.51 -17.65
C ASN A 612 6.28 -17.49 -16.71
N SER A 613 6.37 -17.77 -15.40
CA SER A 613 6.90 -16.89 -14.35
C SER A 613 6.06 -15.65 -13.98
N GLN A 614 4.80 -15.58 -14.44
CA GLN A 614 3.80 -14.61 -14.00
C GLN A 614 3.25 -15.00 -12.62
N ILE A 615 2.91 -14.02 -11.80
CA ILE A 615 2.23 -14.20 -10.50
C ILE A 615 0.84 -13.59 -10.65
N GLY A 616 -0.20 -14.34 -10.29
CA GLY A 616 -1.60 -13.92 -10.44
C GLY A 616 -2.47 -15.05 -10.99
N THR A 617 -3.72 -14.74 -11.34
CA THR A 617 -4.70 -15.72 -11.82
C THR A 617 -5.04 -15.49 -13.29
N ILE A 618 -4.82 -16.50 -14.14
CA ILE A 618 -5.07 -16.44 -15.59
C ILE A 618 -6.22 -17.39 -15.98
N PRO A 619 -6.98 -17.13 -17.06
CA PRO A 619 -8.00 -18.06 -17.52
C PRO A 619 -7.40 -19.39 -17.94
N HIS A 620 -8.10 -20.49 -17.66
CA HIS A 620 -7.67 -21.79 -18.17
C HIS A 620 -7.85 -21.83 -19.70
N PRO A 621 -6.84 -22.30 -20.48
CA PRO A 621 -6.77 -22.11 -21.93
C PRO A 621 -7.83 -22.88 -22.73
N THR A 622 -8.51 -23.85 -22.12
CA THR A 622 -9.52 -24.69 -22.80
C THR A 622 -10.84 -24.79 -22.03
N ASP A 623 -10.96 -24.14 -20.87
CA ASP A 623 -12.13 -24.32 -20.00
C ASP A 623 -12.44 -23.00 -19.28
N CYS A 624 -13.38 -22.22 -19.81
CA CYS A 624 -13.80 -20.95 -19.24
C CYS A 624 -14.41 -21.08 -17.82
N SER A 625 -14.71 -22.29 -17.36
CA SER A 625 -15.15 -22.54 -15.97
C SER A 625 -13.97 -22.75 -15.01
N LYS A 626 -12.74 -22.64 -15.49
CA LYS A 626 -11.50 -22.81 -14.71
C LYS A 626 -10.56 -21.63 -14.88
N TYR A 627 -9.68 -21.47 -13.91
CA TYR A 627 -8.57 -20.53 -13.94
C TYR A 627 -7.33 -21.16 -13.35
N ILE A 628 -6.17 -20.58 -13.66
CA ILE A 628 -4.87 -21.06 -13.22
C ILE A 628 -4.30 -19.99 -12.33
N GLU A 629 -4.01 -20.36 -11.10
CA GLU A 629 -3.32 -19.52 -10.14
C GLU A 629 -1.82 -19.81 -10.20
N CYS A 630 -1.07 -18.77 -10.53
CA CYS A 630 0.35 -18.81 -10.76
C CYS A 630 1.09 -18.24 -9.55
N ARG A 631 1.89 -19.06 -8.89
CA ARG A 631 2.65 -18.67 -7.69
C ARG A 631 4.08 -19.18 -7.77
N ALA A 632 5.05 -18.27 -7.96
CA ALA A 632 6.51 -18.48 -7.88
C ALA A 632 7.10 -19.60 -8.76
N ASP A 633 6.64 -20.85 -8.62
CA ASP A 633 7.00 -22.05 -9.40
C ASP A 633 5.85 -23.10 -9.48
N GLN A 634 4.65 -22.76 -9.00
CA GLN A 634 3.48 -23.64 -8.93
C GLN A 634 2.33 -23.11 -9.77
N GLU A 635 1.63 -24.05 -10.43
CA GLU A 635 0.42 -23.78 -11.20
C GLU A 635 -0.74 -24.55 -10.55
N ILE A 636 -1.74 -23.82 -10.10
CA ILE A 636 -2.91 -24.40 -9.43
C ILE A 636 -4.12 -24.17 -10.33
N ILE A 637 -4.68 -25.24 -10.90
CA ILE A 637 -5.89 -25.15 -11.70
C ILE A 637 -7.10 -25.15 -10.76
N ASN A 638 -7.79 -24.03 -10.69
CA ASN A 638 -9.00 -23.82 -9.90
C ASN A 638 -10.26 -23.89 -10.76
N GLN A 639 -11.37 -24.31 -10.15
CA GLN A 639 -12.68 -24.47 -10.80
C GLN A 639 -13.67 -23.45 -10.21
N CYS A 640 -14.31 -22.66 -11.07
CA CYS A 640 -15.41 -21.79 -10.67
C CYS A 640 -16.62 -22.59 -10.19
N ALA A 641 -17.40 -22.00 -9.28
CA ALA A 641 -18.64 -22.60 -8.81
C ALA A 641 -19.60 -22.89 -9.98
N PRO A 642 -20.47 -23.91 -9.89
CA PRO A 642 -21.34 -24.31 -10.99
C PRO A 642 -22.17 -23.14 -11.54
N GLY A 643 -22.02 -22.85 -12.83
CA GLY A 643 -22.72 -21.76 -13.53
C GLY A 643 -21.95 -20.44 -13.60
N LEU A 644 -20.77 -20.33 -12.98
CA LEU A 644 -19.90 -19.16 -13.07
C LEU A 644 -18.73 -19.40 -14.04
N LEU A 645 -18.23 -18.35 -14.68
CA LEU A 645 -17.10 -18.41 -15.62
C LEU A 645 -16.01 -17.42 -15.19
N TYR A 646 -14.74 -17.78 -15.35
CA TYR A 646 -13.64 -16.95 -14.89
C TYR A 646 -13.43 -15.73 -15.79
N ASN A 647 -13.50 -14.54 -15.19
CA ASN A 647 -13.31 -13.26 -15.83
C ASN A 647 -11.96 -12.66 -15.42
N LEU A 648 -11.03 -12.57 -16.37
CA LEU A 648 -9.69 -12.03 -16.14
C LEU A 648 -9.69 -10.52 -15.83
N GLU A 649 -10.70 -9.78 -16.27
CA GLU A 649 -10.76 -8.33 -16.02
C GLU A 649 -11.01 -8.01 -14.54
N PHE A 650 -11.72 -8.90 -13.85
CA PHE A 650 -12.07 -8.77 -12.43
C PHE A 650 -11.38 -9.82 -11.54
N GLU A 651 -10.56 -10.69 -12.14
CA GLU A 651 -9.87 -11.81 -11.48
C GLU A 651 -10.80 -12.71 -10.64
N GLU A 652 -12.06 -12.85 -11.06
CA GLU A 652 -13.11 -13.57 -10.32
C GLU A 652 -14.00 -14.43 -11.22
N CYS A 653 -14.75 -15.34 -10.61
CA CYS A 653 -15.76 -16.14 -11.31
C CYS A 653 -17.08 -15.34 -11.41
N ASP A 654 -17.38 -14.89 -12.62
CA ASP A 654 -18.46 -13.96 -12.95
C ASP A 654 -19.63 -14.71 -13.66
N PRO A 655 -20.89 -14.56 -13.19
CA PRO A 655 -22.06 -15.16 -13.85
C PRO A 655 -22.44 -14.49 -15.19
N ASP A 656 -22.04 -13.24 -15.42
CA ASP A 656 -22.42 -12.44 -16.59
C ASP A 656 -21.34 -12.46 -17.69
N TYR A 657 -20.21 -13.15 -17.45
CA TYR A 657 -19.12 -13.28 -18.42
C TYR A 657 -19.46 -14.25 -19.56
N SER A 658 -19.29 -13.82 -20.82
CA SER A 658 -19.52 -14.65 -22.00
C SER A 658 -18.21 -15.17 -22.61
N CYS A 659 -17.99 -16.48 -22.55
CA CYS A 659 -16.82 -17.16 -23.12
C CYS A 659 -16.76 -16.98 -24.67
N PRO A 660 -15.66 -16.44 -25.24
CA PRO A 660 -15.48 -16.39 -26.69
C PRO A 660 -15.32 -17.81 -27.24
N SER A 661 -16.21 -18.22 -28.13
CA SER A 661 -16.20 -19.55 -28.73
C SER A 661 -14.96 -19.80 -29.59
N SER A 662 -14.11 -20.74 -29.21
CA SER A 662 -13.93 -22.02 -29.93
C SER A 662 -12.76 -22.81 -29.34
N SER A 663 -13.01 -24.07 -29.04
CA SER A 663 -11.96 -25.06 -28.75
C SER A 663 -10.85 -24.98 -29.81
N LEU A 664 -9.62 -24.75 -29.38
CA LEU A 664 -8.44 -24.88 -30.24
C LEU A 664 -8.49 -26.27 -30.93
N PRO A 665 -8.37 -26.34 -32.27
CA PRO A 665 -8.36 -27.62 -32.98
C PRO A 665 -7.16 -28.48 -32.58
N GLU A 666 -7.20 -29.79 -32.85
CA GLU A 666 -6.04 -30.68 -32.65
C GLU A 666 -4.82 -30.14 -33.41
N CYS A 667 -3.64 -30.12 -32.76
CA CYS A 667 -2.45 -29.49 -33.29
C CYS A 667 -1.48 -30.51 -33.88
N GLN A 668 -0.89 -30.18 -35.04
CA GLN A 668 0.18 -30.94 -35.67
C GLN A 668 1.47 -30.12 -35.64
N ALA A 669 2.52 -30.67 -35.05
CA ALA A 669 3.79 -29.97 -34.89
C ALA A 669 4.65 -30.01 -36.16
N PRO A 670 5.38 -28.92 -36.49
CA PRO A 670 5.33 -27.59 -35.87
C PRO A 670 4.25 -26.72 -36.52
N SER A 671 3.39 -26.10 -35.71
CA SER A 671 2.41 -25.10 -36.19
C SER A 671 2.21 -24.00 -35.16
N PHE A 672 1.84 -22.80 -35.62
CA PHE A 672 1.64 -21.64 -34.76
C PHE A 672 0.25 -21.02 -34.98
N LYS A 673 -0.41 -20.59 -33.92
CA LYS A 673 -1.73 -19.97 -33.99
C LYS A 673 -1.78 -18.69 -33.18
N ALA A 674 -2.37 -17.64 -33.73
CA ALA A 674 -2.60 -16.39 -32.99
C ALA A 674 -3.46 -16.63 -31.75
N HIS A 675 -3.14 -15.95 -30.65
CA HIS A 675 -4.04 -15.87 -29.50
C HIS A 675 -5.24 -14.99 -29.84
N GLU A 676 -6.41 -15.37 -29.34
CA GLU A 676 -7.71 -14.86 -29.79
C GLU A 676 -7.94 -13.39 -29.42
N ASN A 677 -7.37 -12.95 -28.29
CA ASN A 677 -7.65 -11.63 -27.72
C ASN A 677 -6.40 -10.82 -27.36
N ASN A 678 -5.20 -11.41 -27.49
CA ASN A 678 -3.95 -10.77 -27.12
C ASN A 678 -2.97 -10.88 -28.29
N CYS A 679 -2.51 -9.74 -28.76
CA CYS A 679 -1.71 -9.65 -29.97
C CYS A 679 -0.23 -9.98 -29.79
N THR A 680 0.26 -9.95 -28.54
CA THR A 680 1.63 -10.36 -28.20
C THR A 680 1.72 -11.87 -27.98
N LEU A 681 0.60 -12.55 -27.83
CA LEU A 681 0.55 -13.98 -27.54
C LEU A 681 0.22 -14.84 -28.78
N PHE A 682 0.77 -16.05 -28.80
CA PHE A 682 0.47 -17.08 -29.79
C PHE A 682 0.64 -18.47 -29.20
N TYR A 683 -0.01 -19.46 -29.79
CA TYR A 683 0.17 -20.87 -29.47
C TYR A 683 1.20 -21.49 -30.40
N GLU A 684 2.16 -22.22 -29.85
CA GLU A 684 3.10 -23.07 -30.57
C GLU A 684 2.74 -24.55 -30.34
N CYS A 685 2.47 -25.29 -31.40
CA CYS A 685 2.33 -26.73 -31.34
C CYS A 685 3.72 -27.39 -31.37
N GLN A 686 4.07 -28.10 -30.30
CA GLN A 686 5.34 -28.81 -30.17
C GLN A 686 5.15 -30.32 -30.37
N ASP A 687 6.25 -31.08 -30.42
CA ASP A 687 6.27 -32.52 -30.75
C ASP A 687 5.39 -33.40 -29.84
N ASP A 688 4.89 -32.87 -28.72
CA ASP A 688 3.91 -33.50 -27.85
C ASP A 688 2.45 -33.36 -28.34
N GLU A 689 2.25 -32.80 -29.54
CA GLU A 689 0.95 -32.50 -30.16
C GLU A 689 0.05 -31.64 -29.27
N LYS A 690 0.66 -30.79 -28.45
CA LYS A 690 -0.03 -29.82 -27.60
C LYS A 690 0.37 -28.39 -27.96
N TYR A 691 -0.59 -27.49 -27.83
CA TYR A 691 -0.36 -26.06 -27.94
C TYR A 691 0.22 -25.52 -26.64
N HIS A 692 1.36 -24.85 -26.76
CA HIS A 692 2.03 -24.13 -25.69
C HIS A 692 1.86 -22.63 -25.94
N LEU A 693 1.37 -21.89 -24.95
CA LEU A 693 1.25 -20.45 -25.06
C LEU A 693 2.64 -19.80 -25.01
N LYS A 694 2.93 -18.96 -26.01
CA LYS A 694 4.18 -18.24 -26.19
C LYS A 694 3.89 -16.76 -26.36
N GLU A 695 4.85 -15.95 -25.96
CA GLU A 695 4.80 -14.50 -26.12
C GLU A 695 5.90 -14.03 -27.07
N CYS A 696 5.53 -13.08 -27.92
CA CYS A 696 6.43 -12.36 -28.78
C CYS A 696 7.32 -11.43 -27.96
N GLN A 697 8.63 -11.68 -28.03
CA GLN A 697 9.63 -10.92 -27.29
C GLN A 697 9.74 -9.47 -27.81
N TYR A 698 10.19 -8.55 -26.95
CA TYR A 698 10.53 -7.17 -27.30
C TYR A 698 9.35 -6.31 -27.82
N GLY A 699 8.12 -6.58 -27.36
CA GLY A 699 6.93 -5.83 -27.77
C GLY A 699 6.48 -6.09 -29.22
N LEU A 700 6.99 -7.16 -29.84
CA LEU A 700 6.55 -7.62 -31.14
C LEU A 700 5.15 -8.25 -31.05
N LYS A 701 4.43 -8.30 -32.17
CA LYS A 701 3.08 -8.89 -32.27
C LYS A 701 3.09 -10.12 -33.14
N PHE A 702 2.27 -11.12 -32.82
CA PHE A 702 2.26 -12.36 -33.61
C PHE A 702 1.54 -12.16 -34.95
N ASN A 703 2.30 -12.29 -36.02
CA ASN A 703 1.83 -12.19 -37.40
C ASN A 703 1.42 -13.58 -37.89
N GLU A 704 0.12 -13.87 -37.82
CA GLU A 704 -0.43 -15.17 -38.20
C GLU A 704 -0.15 -15.55 -39.67
N PRO A 705 -0.30 -14.67 -40.68
CA PRO A 705 0.12 -14.94 -42.05
C PRO A 705 1.61 -15.29 -42.21
N ARG A 706 2.49 -14.71 -41.38
CA ARG A 706 3.94 -14.96 -41.42
C ARG A 706 4.40 -16.07 -40.47
N GLN A 707 3.51 -16.57 -39.62
CA GLN A 707 3.80 -17.57 -38.60
C GLN A 707 5.01 -17.18 -37.72
N ALA A 708 5.13 -15.90 -37.38
CA ALA A 708 6.26 -15.34 -36.64
C ALA A 708 5.89 -14.03 -35.93
N CYS A 709 6.66 -13.67 -34.91
CA CYS A 709 6.59 -12.36 -34.29
C CYS A 709 7.15 -11.29 -35.23
N ASP A 710 6.40 -10.20 -35.39
CA ASP A 710 6.71 -9.12 -36.31
C ASP A 710 6.42 -7.77 -35.63
N TRP A 711 6.93 -6.70 -36.23
CA TRP A 711 6.72 -5.36 -35.71
C TRP A 711 5.24 -4.97 -35.73
N PRO A 712 4.73 -4.22 -34.74
CA PRO A 712 3.31 -3.88 -34.63
C PRO A 712 2.68 -3.30 -35.89
N GLN A 713 3.42 -2.47 -36.64
CA GLN A 713 2.95 -1.88 -37.90
C GLN A 713 2.71 -2.90 -39.04
N ASN A 714 3.25 -4.11 -38.91
CA ASN A 714 3.13 -5.19 -39.88
C ASN A 714 2.05 -6.22 -39.49
N VAL A 715 1.35 -6.03 -38.36
CA VAL A 715 0.38 -6.97 -37.81
C VAL A 715 -0.96 -6.28 -37.61
N ASP A 716 -2.01 -6.80 -38.25
CA ASP A 716 -3.37 -6.34 -37.97
C ASP A 716 -3.82 -6.88 -36.60
N CYS A 717 -3.99 -5.93 -35.70
CA CYS A 717 -4.26 -6.14 -34.30
C CYS A 717 -5.59 -5.51 -33.88
N SER A 718 -6.40 -5.07 -34.84
CA SER A 718 -7.62 -4.29 -34.58
C SER A 718 -8.67 -5.03 -33.74
N SER A 719 -8.64 -6.37 -33.71
CA SER A 719 -9.54 -7.22 -32.94
C SER A 719 -8.90 -7.91 -31.73
N ARG A 720 -7.61 -7.66 -31.44
CA ARG A 720 -6.82 -8.33 -30.38
C ARG A 720 -6.06 -7.28 -29.60
N LYS A 721 -6.27 -7.17 -28.28
CA LYS A 721 -5.64 -6.10 -27.49
C LYS A 721 -4.14 -6.30 -27.37
#